data_AF-A0A4V2I2J8-F1
#
_entry.id   AF-A0A4V2I2J8-F1
#
_cell.length_a   1.000
_cell.length_b   1.000
_cell.length_c   1.000
_cell.angle_alpha   90.00
_cell.angle_beta   90.00
_cell.angle_gamma   90.00
#
_symmetry.space_group_name_H-M   'P 1'
#
loop_
_entity.id
_entity.type
_entity.pdbx_description
1 polymer ?
#
loop_
_entity_poly.entity_id
_entity_poly.type
_entity_poly.pdbx_seq_one_letter_code
_entity_poly.pdbx_strand_id
1 'polypeptide(L)'
;MEAKTLTIFSRLSVVQLTLIGTGTLFLSIAFLAYKDISQLVKDMSSAEQDKRLVTLVSAVERVAHHHAVERGLTAGYLGNPNSDSKQKIVNQRENADQAFQSLKSIHNENWSEDLGIDVILQPLFKVEANKGEIRRAVDSLNGAEAFGYYSELNKRALNAANAFTILLSDQKAKQHLLQGLNLARLKERLGQRRGKINAVLAKQSINPNTKAEINSYTDDISYLAEKLTLGLTGEFKSEFASSISSSTSTQVESIAANVVASDVNFASLPNNNEWFALATAQIGQIAKILSGVVETAKQDSNSNVAAATSSLTAIAVIIVVVTLFIALIYRVLIGIITQQLSVLVSNLDKIAQKGDLTIDVSMSTSNELGEISRSVNTTILALRDLIRGLGQSIGTSTRLSGKLEAACAEMLSDAGNTQQLTANIASAIEEVAVTSREIANSSLDTLNASKRLDELADQSLAANDNIRNSMTVLSEDIRGVQTNAAQMELKVTEISTILETINTLSDQTNLLALNAAIEAARAGDHGRGFAVVADEVRKLAQSSRESSDKISTLLVSLKEASVIVVNDINKNVSSISTSMDTTLEGRSTAEKVKEAASELENMANNMSSAAEQQSVTTEEVAKDVVSVEEAARHELYIAEQLSELSNEMQQNNDLLQRTIDGFKAD
;
A
#
# COMPACT_ATOMS: atom_id res chain seq x y z
N MET A 1 -3.54 19.88 32.03
CA MET A 1 -4.93 19.33 31.89
C MET A 1 -5.27 18.96 30.44
N GLU A 2 -4.50 19.43 29.44
CA GLU A 2 -4.75 19.18 28.00
C GLU A 2 -4.48 17.75 27.51
N ALA A 3 -3.60 16.97 28.17
CA ALA A 3 -3.27 15.60 27.72
C ALA A 3 -4.36 14.55 28.05
N LYS A 4 -5.26 14.82 29.03
CA LYS A 4 -6.33 13.90 29.44
C LYS A 4 -7.65 14.13 28.69
N THR A 5 -7.87 15.33 28.14
CA THR A 5 -9.07 15.63 27.33
C THR A 5 -8.95 15.07 25.92
N LEU A 6 -7.76 15.06 25.30
CA LEU A 6 -7.55 14.45 23.98
C LEU A 6 -7.77 12.92 23.96
N THR A 7 -7.57 12.24 25.10
CA THR A 7 -7.71 10.78 25.22
C THR A 7 -9.17 10.29 25.29
N ILE A 8 -10.11 11.17 25.64
CA ILE A 8 -11.55 10.84 25.65
C ILE A 8 -12.13 10.99 24.24
N PHE A 9 -11.75 12.04 23.50
CA PHE A 9 -12.22 12.27 22.14
C PHE A 9 -11.69 11.26 21.13
N SER A 10 -10.50 10.70 21.34
CA SER A 10 -9.91 9.71 20.44
C SER A 10 -10.61 8.34 20.43
N ARG A 11 -11.50 8.06 21.40
CA ARG A 11 -12.27 6.81 21.48
C ARG A 11 -13.71 6.92 20.97
N LEU A 12 -14.14 8.14 20.63
CA LEU A 12 -15.50 8.39 20.19
C LEU A 12 -15.60 8.21 18.68
N SER A 13 -16.68 7.58 18.22
CA SER A 13 -16.95 7.49 16.79
C SER A 13 -17.22 8.88 16.20
N VAL A 14 -17.04 9.05 14.89
CA VAL A 14 -17.37 10.31 14.18
C VAL A 14 -18.82 10.74 14.48
N VAL A 15 -19.73 9.77 14.64
CA VAL A 15 -21.13 10.02 15.03
C VAL A 15 -21.22 10.58 16.46
N GLN A 16 -20.45 10.04 17.41
CA GLN A 16 -20.44 10.54 18.79
C GLN A 16 -19.80 11.93 18.91
N LEU A 17 -18.72 12.20 18.18
CA LEU A 17 -18.08 13.52 18.13
C LEU A 17 -19.02 14.58 17.53
N THR A 18 -19.72 14.25 16.46
CA THR A 18 -20.72 15.14 15.86
C THR A 18 -21.94 15.34 16.76
N LEU A 19 -22.36 14.32 17.54
CA LEU A 19 -23.41 14.43 18.56
C LEU A 19 -23.03 15.37 19.69
N ILE A 20 -21.77 15.33 20.15
CA ILE A 20 -21.29 16.25 21.19
C ILE A 20 -21.23 17.68 20.65
N GLY A 21 -20.69 17.90 19.45
CA GLY A 21 -20.63 19.22 18.83
C GLY A 21 -22.01 19.83 18.54
N THR A 22 -23.00 19.01 18.19
CA THR A 22 -24.38 19.48 18.02
C THR A 22 -25.10 19.69 19.34
N GLY A 23 -24.84 18.87 20.35
CA GLY A 23 -25.38 19.06 21.70
C GLY A 23 -24.97 20.41 22.30
N THR A 24 -23.73 20.84 22.12
CA THR A 24 -23.26 22.16 22.61
C THR A 24 -23.90 23.32 21.85
N LEU A 25 -24.06 23.20 20.53
CA LEU A 25 -24.74 24.19 19.71
C LEU A 25 -26.23 24.32 20.10
N PHE A 26 -26.90 23.18 20.32
CA PHE A 26 -28.30 23.15 20.76
C PHE A 26 -28.48 23.79 22.13
N LEU A 27 -27.59 23.50 23.09
CA LEU A 27 -27.61 24.14 24.42
C LEU A 27 -27.45 25.67 24.33
N SER A 28 -26.61 26.14 23.40
CA SER A 28 -26.38 27.58 23.20
C SER A 28 -27.61 28.28 22.63
N ILE A 29 -28.26 27.66 21.63
CA ILE A 29 -29.52 28.14 21.05
C ILE A 29 -30.65 28.10 22.08
N ALA A 30 -30.77 27.02 22.85
CA ALA A 30 -31.76 26.89 23.91
C ALA A 30 -31.59 27.97 25.00
N PHE A 31 -30.35 28.30 25.36
CA PHE A 31 -30.06 29.38 26.31
C PHE A 31 -30.48 30.76 25.79
N LEU A 32 -30.17 31.08 24.54
CA LEU A 32 -30.59 32.34 23.91
C LEU A 32 -32.12 32.42 23.80
N ALA A 33 -32.75 31.35 23.33
CA ALA A 33 -34.21 31.25 23.24
C ALA A 33 -34.88 31.43 24.60
N TYR A 34 -34.33 30.81 25.66
CA TYR A 34 -34.82 31.00 27.03
C TYR A 34 -34.72 32.46 27.46
N LYS A 35 -33.57 33.11 27.22
CA LYS A 35 -33.37 34.52 27.56
C LYS A 35 -34.39 35.41 26.85
N ASP A 36 -34.57 35.24 25.54
CA ASP A 36 -35.49 36.07 24.75
C ASP A 36 -36.95 35.84 25.13
N ILE A 37 -37.37 34.58 25.30
CA ILE A 37 -38.73 34.25 25.78
C ILE A 37 -38.95 34.85 27.16
N SER A 38 -37.98 34.71 28.08
CA SER A 38 -38.12 35.25 29.44
C SER A 38 -38.27 36.77 29.45
N GLN A 39 -37.62 37.47 28.52
CA GLN A 39 -37.75 38.92 28.37
C GLN A 39 -39.13 39.29 27.80
N LEU A 40 -39.57 38.63 26.73
CA LEU A 40 -40.87 38.90 26.11
C LEU A 40 -42.05 38.60 27.03
N VAL A 41 -41.95 37.56 27.86
CA VAL A 41 -42.95 37.25 28.89
C VAL A 41 -43.04 38.37 29.93
N LYS A 42 -41.90 38.95 30.33
CA LYS A 42 -41.88 40.11 31.23
C LYS A 42 -42.51 41.34 30.56
N ASP A 43 -42.16 41.60 29.30
CA ASP A 43 -42.70 42.74 28.54
C ASP A 43 -44.22 42.62 28.35
N MET A 44 -44.72 41.40 28.04
CA MET A 44 -46.15 41.12 27.94
C MET A 44 -46.87 41.29 29.29
N SER A 45 -46.27 40.79 30.37
CA SER A 45 -46.81 40.96 31.72
C SER A 45 -46.89 42.44 32.11
N SER A 46 -45.86 43.22 31.80
CA SER A 46 -45.81 44.66 32.05
C SER A 46 -46.87 45.41 31.23
N ALA A 47 -47.04 45.07 29.95
CA ALA A 47 -48.06 45.67 29.09
C ALA A 47 -49.50 45.38 29.59
N GLU A 48 -49.79 44.17 30.07
CA GLU A 48 -51.11 43.84 30.62
C GLU A 48 -51.36 44.55 31.94
N GLN A 49 -50.32 44.73 32.76
CA GLN A 49 -50.38 45.53 33.98
C GLN A 49 -50.67 47.01 33.70
N ASP A 50 -50.01 47.60 32.69
CA ASP A 50 -50.28 48.97 32.25
C ASP A 50 -51.74 49.15 31.79
N LYS A 51 -52.28 48.18 31.03
CA LYS A 51 -53.67 48.21 30.56
C LYS A 51 -54.67 48.22 31.71
N ARG A 52 -54.38 47.44 32.76
CA ARG A 52 -55.18 47.43 33.98
C ARG A 52 -55.04 48.75 34.74
N LEU A 53 -53.83 49.30 34.85
CA LEU A 53 -53.60 50.62 35.46
C LEU A 53 -54.33 51.75 34.71
N VAL A 54 -54.35 51.75 33.37
CA VAL A 54 -55.13 52.72 32.57
C VAL A 54 -56.61 52.61 32.89
N THR A 55 -57.14 51.39 32.99
CA THR A 55 -58.54 51.13 33.34
C THR A 55 -58.85 51.62 34.75
N LEU A 56 -57.93 51.42 35.70
CA LEU A 56 -58.03 51.91 37.06
C LEU A 56 -58.03 53.44 37.12
N VAL A 57 -57.10 54.11 36.42
CA VAL A 57 -57.05 55.59 36.32
C VAL A 57 -58.36 56.14 35.76
N SER A 58 -58.89 55.52 34.70
CA SER A 58 -60.19 55.89 34.12
C SER A 58 -61.34 55.71 35.12
N ALA A 59 -61.35 54.63 35.90
CA ALA A 59 -62.35 54.42 36.94
C ALA A 59 -62.28 55.47 38.05
N VAL A 60 -61.07 55.85 38.48
CA VAL A 60 -60.87 56.90 39.48
C VAL A 60 -61.28 58.29 38.95
N GLU A 61 -60.98 58.61 37.68
CA GLU A 61 -61.45 59.86 37.06
C GLU A 61 -62.98 59.90 37.00
N ARG A 62 -63.65 58.79 36.65
CA ARG A 62 -65.12 58.72 36.65
C ARG A 62 -65.70 58.99 38.04
N VAL A 63 -65.06 58.47 39.11
CA VAL A 63 -65.46 58.81 40.48
C VAL A 63 -65.37 60.31 40.72
N ALA A 64 -64.25 60.96 40.34
CA ALA A 64 -64.13 62.41 40.45
C ALA A 64 -65.19 63.15 39.60
N HIS A 65 -65.45 62.68 38.38
CA HIS A 65 -66.43 63.30 37.49
C HIS A 65 -67.84 63.28 38.08
N HIS A 66 -68.33 62.10 38.47
CA HIS A 66 -69.71 61.97 38.93
C HIS A 66 -69.94 62.70 40.27
N HIS A 67 -68.96 62.74 41.16
CA HIS A 67 -69.02 63.52 42.39
C HIS A 67 -68.87 65.03 42.14
N ALA A 68 -68.13 65.48 41.12
CA ALA A 68 -68.12 66.88 40.68
C ALA A 68 -69.49 67.35 40.17
N VAL A 69 -70.21 66.48 39.45
CA VAL A 69 -71.56 66.75 38.97
C VAL A 69 -72.55 66.74 40.14
N GLU A 70 -72.45 65.77 41.06
CA GLU A 70 -73.26 65.73 42.28
C GLU A 70 -73.08 67.00 43.12
N ARG A 71 -71.85 67.50 43.27
CA ARG A 71 -71.55 68.79 43.92
C ARG A 71 -72.29 69.94 43.24
N GLY A 72 -72.24 70.01 41.91
CA GLY A 72 -72.87 71.09 41.14
C GLY A 72 -74.39 71.11 41.32
N LEU A 73 -75.03 69.94 41.24
CA LEU A 73 -76.46 69.79 41.46
C LEU A 73 -76.85 70.08 42.92
N THR A 74 -76.05 69.60 43.87
CA THR A 74 -76.20 69.88 45.31
C THR A 74 -76.16 71.37 45.62
N ALA A 75 -75.18 72.09 45.08
CA ALA A 75 -75.07 73.54 45.25
C ALA A 75 -76.28 74.28 44.64
N GLY A 76 -76.78 73.81 43.49
CA GLY A 76 -78.00 74.34 42.88
C GLY A 76 -79.26 74.11 43.73
N TYR A 77 -79.43 72.91 44.26
CA TYR A 77 -80.56 72.57 45.13
C TYR A 77 -80.56 73.34 46.44
N LEU A 78 -79.40 73.46 47.13
CA LEU A 78 -79.30 74.24 48.36
C LEU A 78 -79.51 75.74 48.12
N GLY A 79 -79.21 76.23 46.91
CA GLY A 79 -79.45 77.63 46.52
C GLY A 79 -80.90 77.94 46.15
N ASN A 80 -81.63 76.99 45.55
CA ASN A 80 -83.04 77.12 45.19
C ASN A 80 -83.76 75.76 45.27
N PRO A 81 -84.22 75.34 46.48
CA PRO A 81 -84.79 74.02 46.68
C PRO A 81 -86.11 73.83 45.92
N ASN A 82 -86.15 72.87 44.99
CA ASN A 82 -87.38 72.45 44.30
C ASN A 82 -87.37 70.94 43.99
N SER A 83 -88.52 70.39 43.58
CA SER A 83 -88.68 68.95 43.33
C SER A 83 -87.82 68.45 42.16
N ASP A 84 -87.69 69.23 41.09
CA ASP A 84 -86.88 68.89 39.91
C ASP A 84 -85.38 68.85 40.23
N SER A 85 -84.87 69.84 40.97
CA SER A 85 -83.47 69.86 41.41
C SER A 85 -83.15 68.74 42.41
N LYS A 86 -84.10 68.33 43.26
CA LYS A 86 -83.97 67.14 44.12
C LYS A 86 -83.89 65.86 43.31
N GLN A 87 -84.76 65.66 42.31
CA GLN A 87 -84.74 64.47 41.46
C GLN A 87 -83.43 64.34 40.69
N LYS A 88 -82.91 65.46 40.16
CA LYS A 88 -81.60 65.49 39.46
C LYS A 88 -80.44 65.05 40.36
N ILE A 89 -80.45 65.45 41.64
CA ILE A 89 -79.45 64.98 42.61
C ILE A 89 -79.59 63.48 42.83
N VAL A 90 -80.80 62.98 43.10
CA VAL A 90 -81.02 61.54 43.36
C VAL A 90 -80.54 60.69 42.19
N ASN A 91 -80.88 61.05 40.95
CA ASN A 91 -80.40 60.34 39.76
C ASN A 91 -78.86 60.39 39.66
N GLN A 92 -78.25 61.54 39.98
CA GLN A 92 -76.80 61.65 39.93
C GLN A 92 -76.10 60.87 41.06
N ARG A 93 -76.75 60.69 42.21
CA ARG A 93 -76.23 59.86 43.31
C ARG A 93 -76.05 58.42 42.87
N GLU A 94 -77.00 57.88 42.11
CA GLU A 94 -76.90 56.54 41.54
C GLU A 94 -75.68 56.42 40.62
N ASN A 95 -75.47 57.40 39.74
CA ASN A 95 -74.31 57.42 38.85
C ASN A 95 -72.97 57.49 39.63
N ALA A 96 -72.91 58.30 40.69
CA ALA A 96 -71.74 58.42 41.55
C ALA A 96 -71.46 57.12 42.32
N ASP A 97 -72.51 56.45 42.79
CA ASP A 97 -72.42 55.17 43.51
C ASP A 97 -71.96 54.04 42.57
N GLN A 98 -72.49 53.98 41.35
CA GLN A 98 -72.06 53.04 40.32
C GLN A 98 -70.60 53.24 39.91
N ALA A 99 -70.16 54.49 39.76
CA ALA A 99 -68.76 54.80 39.47
C ALA A 99 -67.83 54.30 40.59
N PHE A 100 -68.22 54.52 41.86
CA PHE A 100 -67.43 54.06 43.00
C PHE A 100 -67.45 52.53 43.17
N GLN A 101 -68.59 51.88 42.91
CA GLN A 101 -68.67 50.41 42.89
C GLN A 101 -67.78 49.82 41.78
N SER A 102 -67.75 50.43 40.60
CA SER A 102 -66.87 50.03 39.50
C SER A 102 -65.40 50.13 39.91
N LEU A 103 -65.02 51.22 40.59
CA LEU A 103 -63.66 51.38 41.14
C LEU A 103 -63.34 50.28 42.17
N LYS A 104 -64.26 49.96 43.08
CA LYS A 104 -64.09 48.86 44.05
C LYS A 104 -63.93 47.50 43.38
N SER A 105 -64.69 47.24 42.32
CA SER A 105 -64.56 45.99 41.55
C SER A 105 -63.16 45.85 40.96
N ILE A 106 -62.64 46.92 40.36
CA ILE A 106 -61.30 46.94 39.75
C ILE A 106 -60.21 46.85 40.84
N HIS A 107 -60.39 47.55 41.96
CA HIS A 107 -59.49 47.46 43.13
C HIS A 107 -59.37 46.03 43.68
N ASN A 108 -60.47 45.27 43.70
CA ASN A 108 -60.48 43.90 44.23
C ASN A 108 -59.97 42.85 43.24
N GLU A 109 -59.56 43.24 42.03
CA GLU A 109 -58.85 42.33 41.14
C GLU A 109 -57.45 42.00 41.69
N ASN A 110 -56.82 40.94 41.18
CA ASN A 110 -55.48 40.56 41.62
C ASN A 110 -54.43 41.58 41.14
N TRP A 111 -53.99 42.48 42.02
CA TRP A 111 -52.89 43.41 41.79
C TRP A 111 -51.59 42.83 42.33
N SER A 112 -50.47 43.23 41.73
CA SER A 112 -49.16 42.92 42.28
C SER A 112 -48.90 43.74 43.53
N GLU A 113 -48.37 43.12 44.59
CA GLU A 113 -48.18 43.76 45.91
C GLU A 113 -47.25 44.99 45.85
N ASP A 114 -46.32 45.01 44.90
CA ASP A 114 -45.38 46.10 44.65
C ASP A 114 -46.02 47.39 44.13
N LEU A 115 -47.25 47.33 43.61
CA LEU A 115 -47.94 48.50 43.05
C LEU A 115 -48.58 49.42 44.10
N GLY A 116 -48.74 48.95 45.35
CA GLY A 116 -49.30 49.76 46.44
C GLY A 116 -50.71 50.31 46.18
N ILE A 117 -51.55 49.57 45.45
CA ILE A 117 -52.90 50.01 45.03
C ILE A 117 -53.76 50.42 46.23
N ASP A 118 -53.76 49.61 47.28
CA ASP A 118 -54.50 49.86 48.52
C ASP A 118 -54.06 51.17 49.18
N VAL A 119 -52.75 51.41 49.26
CA VAL A 119 -52.16 52.61 49.87
C VAL A 119 -52.58 53.87 49.12
N ILE A 120 -52.61 53.81 47.79
CA ILE A 120 -52.99 54.94 46.93
C ILE A 120 -54.49 55.27 47.06
N LEU A 121 -55.36 54.26 47.16
CA LEU A 121 -56.82 54.44 47.21
C LEU A 121 -57.38 54.68 48.61
N GLN A 122 -56.66 54.30 49.66
CA GLN A 122 -57.13 54.42 51.05
C GLN A 122 -57.57 55.85 51.42
N PRO A 123 -56.87 56.94 51.05
CA PRO A 123 -57.35 58.30 51.32
C PRO A 123 -58.68 58.65 50.64
N LEU A 124 -58.91 58.16 49.41
CA LEU A 124 -60.17 58.35 48.70
C LEU A 124 -61.30 57.56 49.36
N PHE A 125 -61.07 56.29 49.67
CA PHE A 125 -62.06 55.43 50.32
C PHE A 125 -62.47 55.95 51.70
N LYS A 126 -61.53 56.53 52.45
CA LYS A 126 -61.81 57.15 53.75
C LYS A 126 -62.73 58.36 53.63
N VAL A 127 -62.52 59.24 52.64
CA VAL A 127 -63.40 60.38 52.41
C VAL A 127 -64.78 59.90 51.97
N GLU A 128 -64.83 58.95 51.03
CA GLU A 128 -66.08 58.42 50.49
C GLU A 128 -66.99 57.76 51.55
N ALA A 129 -66.42 57.20 52.61
CA ALA A 129 -67.19 56.61 53.71
C ALA A 129 -68.18 57.60 54.36
N ASN A 130 -67.88 58.90 54.35
CA ASN A 130 -68.71 59.94 54.96
C ASN A 130 -69.83 60.46 54.03
N LYS A 131 -69.90 60.00 52.77
CA LYS A 131 -70.88 60.46 51.76
C LYS A 131 -72.32 60.42 52.24
N GLY A 132 -72.69 59.36 52.97
CA GLY A 132 -74.06 59.17 53.46
C GLY A 132 -74.51 60.26 54.44
N GLU A 133 -73.60 60.76 55.27
CA GLU A 133 -73.87 61.85 56.21
C GLU A 133 -74.06 63.18 55.47
N ILE A 134 -73.18 63.48 54.53
CA ILE A 134 -73.26 64.69 53.70
C ILE A 134 -74.56 64.72 52.90
N ARG A 135 -74.95 63.59 52.26
CA ARG A 135 -76.22 63.49 51.52
C ARG A 135 -77.43 63.72 52.41
N ARG A 136 -77.45 63.19 53.64
CA ARG A 136 -78.52 63.46 54.62
C ARG A 136 -78.59 64.93 55.01
N ALA A 137 -77.44 65.58 55.26
CA ALA A 137 -77.39 67.00 55.57
C ALA A 137 -77.89 67.87 54.40
N VAL A 138 -77.56 67.49 53.16
CA VAL A 138 -78.09 68.15 51.94
C VAL A 138 -79.61 67.99 51.84
N ASP A 139 -80.13 66.79 52.09
CA ASP A 139 -81.57 66.51 52.00
C ASP A 139 -82.38 67.24 53.09
N SER A 140 -81.77 67.55 54.23
CA SER A 140 -82.34 68.37 55.29
C SER A 140 -82.05 69.88 55.14
N LEU A 141 -81.53 70.31 53.99
CA LEU A 141 -81.12 71.69 53.69
C LEU A 141 -80.07 72.29 54.64
N ASN A 142 -79.32 71.46 55.36
CA ASN A 142 -78.22 71.84 56.26
C ASN A 142 -76.85 71.44 55.68
N GLY A 143 -76.71 71.49 54.36
CA GLY A 143 -75.56 70.96 53.62
C GLY A 143 -74.43 71.96 53.36
N ALA A 144 -74.14 72.90 54.27
CA ALA A 144 -73.13 73.95 54.04
C ALA A 144 -71.74 73.39 53.71
N GLU A 145 -71.39 72.23 54.27
CA GLU A 145 -70.10 71.55 54.06
C GLU A 145 -70.02 70.73 52.77
N ALA A 146 -71.15 70.48 52.09
CA ALA A 146 -71.22 69.58 50.95
C ALA A 146 -70.28 69.99 49.79
N PHE A 147 -70.13 71.30 49.55
CA PHE A 147 -69.22 71.80 48.53
C PHE A 147 -67.75 71.44 48.85
N GLY A 148 -67.34 71.59 50.12
CA GLY A 148 -66.00 71.26 50.58
C GLY A 148 -65.74 69.75 50.52
N TYR A 149 -66.70 68.95 50.99
CA TYR A 149 -66.63 67.49 50.96
C TYR A 149 -66.37 66.95 49.55
N TYR A 150 -67.23 67.28 48.57
CA TYR A 150 -67.08 66.76 47.21
C TYR A 150 -65.81 67.28 46.53
N SER A 151 -65.37 68.50 46.87
CA SER A 151 -64.12 69.05 46.35
C SER A 151 -62.89 68.30 46.91
N GLU A 152 -62.92 67.92 48.18
CA GLU A 152 -61.87 67.10 48.79
C GLU A 152 -61.87 65.67 48.22
N LEU A 153 -63.05 65.06 48.04
CA LEU A 153 -63.19 63.75 47.39
C LEU A 153 -62.58 63.76 45.98
N ASN A 154 -62.96 64.74 45.16
CA ASN A 154 -62.42 64.89 43.80
C ASN A 154 -60.90 65.08 43.81
N LYS A 155 -60.38 65.88 44.74
CA LYS A 155 -58.94 66.06 44.92
C LYS A 155 -58.25 64.74 45.26
N ARG A 156 -58.79 63.93 46.17
CA ARG A 156 -58.24 62.61 46.52
C ARG A 156 -58.29 61.66 45.34
N ALA A 157 -59.38 61.65 44.58
CA ALA A 157 -59.49 60.85 43.37
C ALA A 157 -58.47 61.27 42.31
N LEU A 158 -58.34 62.55 41.98
CA LEU A 158 -57.36 63.02 41.00
C LEU A 158 -55.90 62.81 41.46
N ASN A 159 -55.62 62.83 42.76
CA ASN A 159 -54.31 62.48 43.30
C ASN A 159 -54.00 60.99 43.17
N ALA A 160 -54.98 60.12 43.46
CA ALA A 160 -54.84 58.68 43.27
C ALA A 160 -54.62 58.33 41.79
N ALA A 161 -55.42 58.91 40.90
CA ALA A 161 -55.25 58.76 39.46
C ALA A 161 -53.86 59.20 38.98
N ASN A 162 -53.33 60.32 39.48
CA ASN A 162 -51.96 60.75 39.19
C ASN A 162 -50.89 59.78 39.71
N ALA A 163 -51.05 59.24 40.92
CA ALA A 163 -50.11 58.26 41.47
C ALA A 163 -50.09 56.99 40.61
N PHE A 164 -51.26 56.48 40.20
CA PHE A 164 -51.34 55.34 39.27
C PHE A 164 -50.70 55.65 37.93
N THR A 165 -50.86 56.87 37.40
CA THR A 165 -50.22 57.24 36.13
C THR A 165 -48.68 57.17 36.18
N ILE A 166 -48.07 57.42 37.34
CA ILE A 166 -46.62 57.33 37.51
C ILE A 166 -46.12 55.88 37.41
N LEU A 167 -46.95 54.91 37.81
CA LEU A 167 -46.64 53.48 37.79
C LEU A 167 -46.65 52.86 36.40
N LEU A 168 -47.21 53.54 35.39
CA LEU A 168 -47.21 53.02 34.02
C LEU A 168 -45.79 52.96 33.44
N SER A 169 -45.50 51.84 32.78
CA SER A 169 -44.29 51.60 31.99
C SER A 169 -44.47 52.05 30.54
N ASP A 170 -45.67 51.91 29.98
CA ASP A 170 -46.03 52.41 28.65
C ASP A 170 -45.97 53.95 28.63
N GLN A 171 -44.92 54.46 27.99
CA GLN A 171 -44.66 55.88 27.89
C GLN A 171 -45.75 56.65 27.14
N LYS A 172 -46.40 56.05 26.13
CA LYS A 172 -47.45 56.73 25.35
C LYS A 172 -48.73 56.84 26.16
N ALA A 173 -49.19 55.73 26.73
CA ALA A 173 -50.36 55.70 27.60
C ALA A 173 -50.16 56.62 28.82
N LYS A 174 -48.95 56.62 29.40
CA LYS A 174 -48.57 57.52 30.50
C LYS A 174 -48.68 58.99 30.12
N GLN A 175 -48.15 59.40 28.97
CA GLN A 175 -48.21 60.80 28.52
C GLN A 175 -49.66 61.25 28.29
N HIS A 176 -50.46 60.43 27.59
CA HIS A 176 -51.88 60.73 27.39
C HIS A 176 -52.64 60.80 28.71
N LEU A 177 -52.42 59.89 29.66
CA LEU A 177 -53.07 59.98 30.98
C LEU A 177 -52.62 61.20 31.78
N LEU A 178 -51.36 61.61 31.72
CA LEU A 178 -50.89 62.85 32.38
C LEU A 178 -51.57 64.09 31.77
N GLN A 179 -51.74 64.13 30.45
CA GLN A 179 -52.50 65.18 29.77
C GLN A 179 -53.98 65.15 30.18
N GLY A 180 -54.59 63.96 30.20
CA GLY A 180 -55.96 63.73 30.67
C GLY A 180 -56.14 64.19 32.13
N LEU A 181 -55.20 63.91 33.01
CA LEU A 181 -55.24 64.36 34.41
C LEU A 181 -55.18 65.88 34.53
N ASN A 182 -54.38 66.55 33.72
CA ASN A 182 -54.37 68.02 33.69
C ASN A 182 -55.72 68.57 33.16
N LEU A 183 -56.33 67.94 32.14
CA LEU A 183 -57.68 68.27 31.68
C LEU A 183 -58.75 68.02 32.75
N ALA A 184 -58.65 66.92 33.51
CA ALA A 184 -59.55 66.61 34.62
C ALA A 184 -59.42 67.62 35.77
N ARG A 185 -58.19 68.08 36.08
CA ARG A 185 -57.95 69.16 37.04
C ARG A 185 -58.51 70.50 36.55
N LEU A 186 -58.33 70.82 35.27
CA LEU A 186 -58.91 72.03 34.67
C LEU A 186 -60.45 71.99 34.76
N LYS A 187 -61.06 70.87 34.35
CA LYS A 187 -62.49 70.59 34.47
C LYS A 187 -62.98 70.75 35.91
N GLU A 188 -62.23 70.25 36.90
CA GLU A 188 -62.56 70.40 38.32
C GLU A 188 -62.52 71.86 38.77
N ARG A 189 -61.48 72.63 38.41
CA ARG A 189 -61.39 74.07 38.75
C ARG A 189 -62.49 74.90 38.08
N LEU A 190 -62.79 74.62 36.81
CA LEU A 190 -63.93 75.21 36.10
C LEU A 190 -65.25 74.91 36.83
N GLY A 191 -65.42 73.67 37.32
CA GLY A 191 -66.57 73.26 38.11
C GLY A 191 -66.70 73.98 39.45
N GLN A 192 -65.59 74.18 40.17
CA GLN A 192 -65.54 74.92 41.44
C GLN A 192 -65.87 76.40 41.24
N ARG A 193 -65.25 77.04 40.23
CA ARG A 193 -65.53 78.42 39.83
C ARG A 193 -66.99 78.61 39.43
N ARG A 194 -67.53 77.70 38.59
CA ARG A 194 -68.96 77.66 38.23
C ARG A 194 -69.85 77.68 39.46
N GLY A 195 -69.59 76.77 40.42
CA GLY A 195 -70.41 76.64 41.63
C GLY A 195 -70.40 77.90 42.51
N LYS A 196 -69.22 78.51 42.72
CA LYS A 196 -69.09 79.73 43.54
C LYS A 196 -69.72 80.95 42.86
N ILE A 197 -69.48 81.16 41.57
CA ILE A 197 -70.13 82.26 40.82
C ILE A 197 -71.64 82.07 40.76
N ASN A 198 -72.13 80.84 40.58
CA ASN A 198 -73.57 80.56 40.59
C ASN A 198 -74.22 80.95 41.91
N ALA A 199 -73.55 80.71 43.04
CA ALA A 199 -74.01 81.15 44.36
C ALA A 199 -73.99 82.68 44.52
N VAL A 200 -72.99 83.37 43.97
CA VAL A 200 -72.88 84.84 43.96
C VAL A 200 -74.00 85.48 43.14
N LEU A 201 -74.27 84.96 41.93
CA LEU A 201 -75.33 85.47 41.05
C LEU A 201 -76.73 85.21 41.65
N ALA A 202 -76.94 84.07 42.28
CA ALA A 202 -78.21 83.77 42.95
C ALA A 202 -78.47 84.67 44.18
N LYS A 203 -77.43 85.05 44.91
CA LYS A 203 -77.52 85.94 46.09
C LYS A 203 -77.35 87.42 45.76
N GLN A 204 -77.00 87.75 44.52
CA GLN A 204 -76.61 89.10 44.06
C GLN A 204 -75.64 89.82 45.02
N SER A 205 -74.72 89.06 45.62
CA SER A 205 -73.75 89.58 46.59
C SER A 205 -72.52 88.68 46.65
N ILE A 206 -71.37 89.30 46.87
CA ILE A 206 -70.08 88.62 46.99
C ILE A 206 -69.33 89.12 48.23
N ASN A 207 -68.85 88.18 49.05
CA ASN A 207 -68.00 88.50 50.20
C ASN A 207 -66.51 88.36 49.83
N PRO A 208 -65.59 88.98 50.59
CA PRO A 208 -64.16 88.96 50.28
C PRO A 208 -63.57 87.56 50.15
N ASN A 209 -64.01 86.60 50.98
CA ASN A 209 -63.53 85.23 50.95
C ASN A 209 -63.94 84.50 49.67
N THR A 210 -65.20 84.66 49.24
CA THR A 210 -65.70 84.06 47.99
C THR A 210 -65.01 84.69 46.77
N LYS A 211 -64.74 85.99 46.82
CA LYS A 211 -63.95 86.70 45.78
C LYS A 211 -62.52 86.15 45.70
N ALA A 212 -61.85 85.96 46.83
CA ALA A 212 -60.50 85.37 46.87
C ALA A 212 -60.48 83.92 46.34
N GLU A 213 -61.48 83.10 46.68
CA GLU A 213 -61.61 81.74 46.14
C GLU A 213 -61.83 81.71 44.62
N ILE A 214 -62.71 82.58 44.09
CA ILE A 214 -62.95 82.67 42.63
C ILE A 214 -61.67 83.10 41.90
N ASN A 215 -60.94 84.07 42.43
CA ASN A 215 -59.65 84.50 41.87
C ASN A 215 -58.64 83.35 41.88
N SER A 216 -58.48 82.65 43.01
CA SER A 216 -57.59 81.48 43.11
C SER A 216 -57.94 80.38 42.11
N TYR A 217 -59.23 80.09 41.89
CA TYR A 217 -59.62 79.13 40.85
C TYR A 217 -59.32 79.65 39.44
N THR A 218 -59.45 80.95 39.21
CA THR A 218 -59.17 81.58 37.90
C THR A 218 -57.67 81.54 37.58
N ASP A 219 -56.82 81.78 38.58
CA ASP A 219 -55.36 81.65 38.44
C ASP A 219 -54.98 80.20 38.11
N ASP A 220 -55.54 79.22 38.84
CA ASP A 220 -55.31 77.80 38.58
C ASP A 220 -55.80 77.36 37.20
N ILE A 221 -56.95 77.87 36.75
CA ILE A 221 -57.50 77.62 35.40
C ILE A 221 -56.53 78.15 34.35
N SER A 222 -56.03 79.37 34.52
CA SER A 222 -55.09 80.00 33.58
C SER A 222 -53.77 79.22 33.50
N TYR A 223 -53.22 78.83 34.65
CA TYR A 223 -52.02 78.00 34.72
C TYR A 223 -52.22 76.63 34.04
N LEU A 224 -53.33 75.95 34.32
CA LEU A 224 -53.63 74.65 33.72
C LEU A 224 -53.88 74.77 32.20
N ALA A 225 -54.53 75.84 31.75
CA ALA A 225 -54.77 76.09 30.33
C ALA A 225 -53.46 76.36 29.57
N GLU A 226 -52.54 77.13 30.14
CA GLU A 226 -51.20 77.34 29.57
C GLU A 226 -50.43 76.02 29.51
N LYS A 227 -50.39 75.27 30.62
CA LYS A 227 -49.74 73.96 30.69
C LYS A 227 -50.28 72.98 29.66
N LEU A 228 -51.60 72.96 29.45
CA LEU A 228 -52.25 72.11 28.45
C LEU A 228 -51.98 72.59 27.02
N THR A 229 -51.90 73.89 26.78
CA THR A 229 -51.53 74.45 25.47
C THR A 229 -50.10 74.06 25.05
N LEU A 230 -49.20 73.99 26.02
CA LEU A 230 -47.81 73.56 25.82
C LEU A 230 -47.68 72.02 25.78
N GLY A 231 -48.47 71.31 26.56
CA GLY A 231 -48.33 69.87 26.79
C GLY A 231 -49.17 68.95 25.89
N LEU A 232 -50.33 69.41 25.39
CA LEU A 232 -51.16 68.64 24.46
C LEU A 232 -50.50 68.57 23.07
N THR A 233 -50.71 67.45 22.39
CA THR A 233 -50.15 67.16 21.07
C THR A 233 -51.22 66.70 20.09
N GLY A 234 -50.94 66.83 18.79
CA GLY A 234 -51.82 66.32 17.72
C GLY A 234 -53.21 66.97 17.71
N GLU A 235 -54.23 66.15 17.46
CA GLU A 235 -55.63 66.57 17.36
C GLU A 235 -56.14 67.24 18.65
N PHE A 236 -55.80 66.68 19.82
CA PHE A 236 -56.24 67.23 21.12
C PHE A 236 -55.72 68.64 21.39
N LYS A 237 -54.52 69.00 20.89
CA LYS A 237 -54.03 70.37 20.99
C LYS A 237 -54.91 71.34 20.20
N SER A 238 -55.30 70.94 18.99
CA SER A 238 -56.18 71.74 18.12
C SER A 238 -57.57 71.88 18.73
N GLU A 239 -58.17 70.78 19.18
CA GLU A 239 -59.48 70.79 19.84
C GLU A 239 -59.48 71.64 21.11
N PHE A 240 -58.43 71.55 21.93
CA PHE A 240 -58.29 72.35 23.13
C PHE A 240 -58.15 73.84 22.82
N ALA A 241 -57.30 74.20 21.85
CA ALA A 241 -57.15 75.59 21.39
C ALA A 241 -58.47 76.16 20.87
N SER A 242 -59.25 75.38 20.10
CA SER A 242 -60.59 75.78 19.65
C SER A 242 -61.60 75.89 20.80
N SER A 243 -61.53 75.01 21.81
CA SER A 243 -62.43 75.07 22.97
C SER A 243 -62.20 76.33 23.81
N ILE A 244 -60.94 76.64 24.15
CA ILE A 244 -60.62 77.80 25.00
C ILE A 244 -60.87 79.15 24.31
N SER A 245 -60.79 79.20 22.97
CA SER A 245 -61.08 80.39 22.16
C SER A 245 -62.52 80.46 21.66
N SER A 246 -63.36 79.48 22.02
CA SER A 246 -64.76 79.45 21.60
C SER A 246 -65.56 80.65 22.15
N SER A 247 -66.63 81.03 21.46
CA SER A 247 -67.51 82.11 21.91
C SER A 247 -68.06 81.87 23.32
N THR A 248 -68.41 80.62 23.64
CA THR A 248 -68.84 80.19 24.98
C THR A 248 -67.76 80.43 26.03
N SER A 249 -66.51 80.03 25.75
CA SER A 249 -65.40 80.19 26.68
C SER A 249 -65.12 81.68 26.95
N THR A 250 -65.06 82.51 25.89
CA THR A 250 -64.86 83.95 26.01
C THR A 250 -65.96 84.65 26.80
N GLN A 251 -67.22 84.25 26.62
CA GLN A 251 -68.34 84.75 27.43
C GLN A 251 -68.21 84.34 28.90
N VAL A 252 -67.85 83.10 29.19
CA VAL A 252 -67.66 82.61 30.56
C VAL A 252 -66.53 83.35 31.27
N GLU A 253 -65.39 83.56 30.61
CA GLU A 253 -64.27 84.34 31.19
C GLU A 253 -64.66 85.81 31.44
N SER A 254 -65.40 86.44 30.51
CA SER A 254 -65.87 87.81 30.67
C SER A 254 -66.83 87.95 31.87
N ILE A 255 -67.79 87.03 32.01
CA ILE A 255 -68.71 87.01 33.16
C ILE A 255 -67.93 86.76 34.46
N ALA A 256 -66.98 85.81 34.47
CA ALA A 256 -66.18 85.52 35.63
C ALA A 256 -65.37 86.72 36.12
N ALA A 257 -64.73 87.46 35.19
CA ALA A 257 -64.00 88.68 35.50
C ALA A 257 -64.90 89.80 36.06
N ASN A 258 -66.09 89.99 35.48
CA ASN A 258 -67.04 91.01 35.93
C ASN A 258 -67.63 90.72 37.32
N VAL A 259 -67.81 89.44 37.68
CA VAL A 259 -68.32 89.03 39.01
C VAL A 259 -67.34 89.37 40.14
N VAL A 260 -66.04 89.45 39.85
CA VAL A 260 -64.98 89.78 40.83
C VAL A 260 -64.43 91.20 40.66
N ALA A 261 -65.06 92.03 39.83
CA ALA A 261 -64.68 93.44 39.70
C ALA A 261 -64.79 94.18 41.05
N SER A 262 -64.16 95.35 41.17
CA SER A 262 -64.25 96.17 42.40
C SER A 262 -65.66 96.74 42.59
N ASP A 263 -66.31 97.17 41.50
CA ASP A 263 -67.68 97.69 41.47
C ASP A 263 -68.59 96.80 40.61
N VAL A 264 -69.05 95.69 41.17
CA VAL A 264 -69.86 94.70 40.44
C VAL A 264 -71.28 95.23 40.22
N ASN A 265 -71.68 95.37 38.96
CA ASN A 265 -73.08 95.64 38.59
C ASN A 265 -73.83 94.33 38.31
N PHE A 266 -74.56 93.82 39.31
CA PHE A 266 -75.34 92.59 39.18
C PHE A 266 -76.48 92.69 38.15
N ALA A 267 -76.97 93.88 37.82
CA ALA A 267 -78.03 94.06 36.83
C ALA A 267 -77.56 93.86 35.38
N SER A 268 -76.26 94.00 35.11
CA SER A 268 -75.66 93.75 33.79
C SER A 268 -75.13 92.32 33.61
N LEU A 269 -75.21 91.49 34.65
CA LEU A 269 -74.76 90.10 34.61
C LEU A 269 -75.93 89.17 34.25
N PRO A 270 -75.67 88.05 33.57
CA PRO A 270 -76.69 87.06 33.28
C PRO A 270 -77.25 86.47 34.58
N ASN A 271 -78.47 85.92 34.50
CA ASN A 271 -79.03 85.23 35.65
C ASN A 271 -78.24 83.95 35.96
N ASN A 272 -78.41 83.40 37.16
CA ASN A 272 -77.69 82.21 37.61
C ASN A 272 -77.91 80.98 36.70
N ASN A 273 -79.09 80.81 36.11
CA ASN A 273 -79.38 79.69 35.21
C ASN A 273 -78.62 79.82 33.87
N GLU A 274 -78.56 81.03 33.31
CA GLU A 274 -77.79 81.34 32.09
C GLU A 274 -76.29 81.13 32.31
N TRP A 275 -75.74 81.64 33.43
CA TRP A 275 -74.36 81.37 33.82
C TRP A 275 -74.09 79.87 33.96
N PHE A 276 -74.97 79.16 34.67
CA PHE A 276 -74.81 77.73 34.90
C PHE A 276 -74.80 76.97 33.58
N ALA A 277 -75.68 77.31 32.63
CA ALA A 277 -75.72 76.69 31.30
C ALA A 277 -74.42 76.94 30.51
N LEU A 278 -73.96 78.20 30.43
CA LEU A 278 -72.74 78.58 29.71
C LEU A 278 -71.48 77.91 30.29
N ALA A 279 -71.32 77.97 31.61
CA ALA A 279 -70.19 77.34 32.29
C ALA A 279 -70.25 75.80 32.19
N THR A 280 -71.45 75.21 32.19
CA THR A 280 -71.62 73.76 31.96
C THR A 280 -71.25 73.38 30.52
N ALA A 281 -71.58 74.21 29.54
CA ALA A 281 -71.18 73.99 28.15
C ALA A 281 -69.64 74.05 27.97
N GLN A 282 -68.96 75.01 28.60
CA GLN A 282 -67.48 75.07 28.59
C GLN A 282 -66.85 73.81 29.23
N ILE A 283 -67.36 73.38 30.39
CA ILE A 283 -66.93 72.14 31.06
C ILE A 283 -67.17 70.92 30.15
N GLY A 284 -68.30 70.88 29.42
CA GLY A 284 -68.64 69.83 28.47
C GLY A 284 -67.64 69.70 27.32
N GLN A 285 -67.16 70.83 26.78
CA GLN A 285 -66.12 70.82 25.74
C GLN A 285 -64.81 70.21 26.27
N ILE A 286 -64.36 70.61 27.46
CA ILE A 286 -63.16 70.03 28.09
C ILE A 286 -63.35 68.55 28.43
N ALA A 287 -64.54 68.15 28.88
CA ALA A 287 -64.88 66.76 29.18
C ALA A 287 -64.84 65.86 27.92
N LYS A 288 -65.20 66.40 26.75
CA LYS A 288 -65.09 65.68 25.47
C LYS A 288 -63.63 65.39 25.14
N ILE A 289 -62.76 66.40 25.22
CA ILE A 289 -61.32 66.25 24.94
C ILE A 289 -60.69 65.26 25.94
N LEU A 290 -61.02 65.38 27.22
CA LEU A 290 -60.59 64.44 28.26
C LEU A 290 -60.97 63.00 27.92
N SER A 291 -62.21 62.77 27.51
CA SER A 291 -62.69 61.42 27.15
C SER A 291 -61.92 60.86 25.96
N GLY A 292 -61.63 61.70 24.96
CA GLY A 292 -60.81 61.32 23.82
C GLY A 292 -59.39 60.92 24.23
N VAL A 293 -58.72 61.73 25.05
CA VAL A 293 -57.36 61.48 25.54
C VAL A 293 -57.28 60.19 26.36
N VAL A 294 -58.24 59.95 27.24
CA VAL A 294 -58.31 58.72 28.05
C VAL A 294 -58.55 57.49 27.16
N GLU A 295 -59.40 57.60 26.13
CA GLU A 295 -59.62 56.51 25.19
C GLU A 295 -58.37 56.22 24.35
N THR A 296 -57.63 57.25 23.90
CA THR A 296 -56.34 57.06 23.22
C THR A 296 -55.32 56.38 24.13
N ALA A 297 -55.24 56.75 25.41
CA ALA A 297 -54.36 56.07 26.37
C ALA A 297 -54.70 54.58 26.52
N LYS A 298 -56.00 54.24 26.49
CA LYS A 298 -56.48 52.85 26.52
C LYS A 298 -56.13 52.11 25.22
N GLN A 299 -56.24 52.77 24.08
CA GLN A 299 -55.84 52.22 22.78
C GLN A 299 -54.33 51.96 22.70
N ASP A 300 -53.50 52.90 23.17
CA ASP A 300 -52.04 52.74 23.21
C ASP A 300 -51.65 51.51 24.03
N SER A 301 -52.20 51.37 25.23
CA SER A 301 -51.89 50.24 26.11
C SER A 301 -52.39 48.91 25.53
N ASN A 302 -53.58 48.87 24.92
CA ASN A 302 -54.07 47.68 24.22
C ASN A 302 -53.18 47.30 23.01
N SER A 303 -52.71 48.30 22.26
CA SER A 303 -51.80 48.11 21.13
C SER A 303 -50.45 47.57 21.60
N ASN A 304 -49.94 48.06 22.74
CA ASN A 304 -48.71 47.56 23.35
C ASN A 304 -48.82 46.07 23.76
N VAL A 305 -49.95 45.68 24.36
CA VAL A 305 -50.26 44.26 24.67
C VAL A 305 -50.29 43.41 23.39
N ALA A 306 -50.97 43.89 22.34
CA ALA A 306 -51.05 43.17 21.07
C ALA A 306 -49.67 43.01 20.42
N ALA A 307 -48.83 44.05 20.45
CA ALA A 307 -47.47 44.03 19.92
C ALA A 307 -46.55 43.07 20.70
N ALA A 308 -46.65 43.05 22.03
CA ALA A 308 -45.90 42.11 22.87
C ALA A 308 -46.32 40.66 22.59
N THR A 309 -47.63 40.41 22.45
CA THR A 309 -48.17 39.08 22.10
C THR A 309 -47.70 38.63 20.72
N SER A 310 -47.78 39.51 19.71
CA SER A 310 -47.30 39.21 18.35
C SER A 310 -45.81 38.89 18.34
N SER A 311 -44.98 39.66 19.05
CA SER A 311 -43.54 39.41 19.16
C SER A 311 -43.24 38.05 19.80
N LEU A 312 -43.95 37.70 20.86
CA LEU A 312 -43.82 36.39 21.52
C LEU A 312 -44.18 35.23 20.59
N THR A 313 -45.29 35.33 19.86
CA THR A 313 -45.71 34.29 18.89
C THR A 313 -44.73 34.14 17.72
N ALA A 314 -44.21 35.25 17.18
CA ALA A 314 -43.25 35.21 16.09
C ALA A 314 -41.94 34.51 16.49
N ILE A 315 -41.40 34.82 17.67
CA ILE A 315 -40.18 34.19 18.18
C ILE A 315 -40.39 32.70 18.49
N ALA A 316 -41.55 32.33 19.04
CA ALA A 316 -41.91 30.93 19.24
C ALA A 316 -41.91 30.13 17.92
N VAL A 317 -42.48 30.69 16.84
CA VAL A 317 -42.47 30.07 15.50
C VAL A 317 -41.05 29.95 14.93
N ILE A 318 -40.24 31.01 15.03
CA ILE A 318 -38.85 31.00 14.55
C ILE A 318 -38.05 29.90 15.24
N ILE A 319 -38.18 29.75 16.57
CA ILE A 319 -37.49 28.71 17.33
C ILE A 319 -37.87 27.31 16.83
N VAL A 320 -39.16 27.05 16.59
CA VAL A 320 -39.62 25.76 16.05
C VAL A 320 -39.03 25.49 14.66
N VAL A 321 -39.06 26.49 13.77
CA VAL A 321 -38.52 26.36 12.40
C VAL A 321 -37.02 26.10 12.41
N VAL A 322 -36.25 26.87 13.19
CA VAL A 322 -34.79 26.70 13.32
C VAL A 322 -34.46 25.33 13.89
N THR A 323 -35.22 24.86 14.89
CA THR A 323 -35.03 23.53 15.48
C THR A 323 -35.26 22.42 14.46
N LEU A 324 -36.35 22.48 13.69
CA LEU A 324 -36.65 21.50 12.64
C LEU A 324 -35.61 21.53 11.51
N PHE A 325 -35.13 22.73 11.13
CA PHE A 325 -34.11 22.89 10.11
C PHE A 325 -32.77 22.28 10.51
N ILE A 326 -32.33 22.53 11.76
CA ILE A 326 -31.12 21.91 12.33
C ILE A 326 -31.27 20.37 12.37
N ALA A 327 -32.43 19.87 12.83
CA ALA A 327 -32.70 18.45 12.87
C ALA A 327 -32.65 17.79 11.47
N LEU A 328 -33.17 18.48 10.44
CA LEU A 328 -33.14 18.00 9.05
C LEU A 328 -31.72 17.95 8.49
N ILE A 329 -30.95 19.03 8.63
CA ILE A 329 -29.54 19.08 8.20
C ILE A 329 -28.76 17.94 8.84
N TYR A 330 -28.98 17.72 10.15
CA TYR A 330 -28.28 16.69 10.89
C TYR A 330 -28.64 15.27 10.41
N ARG A 331 -29.92 15.02 10.16
CA ARG A 331 -30.39 13.75 9.58
C ARG A 331 -29.74 13.46 8.24
N VAL A 332 -29.60 14.47 7.38
CA VAL A 332 -28.96 14.34 6.05
C VAL A 332 -27.46 14.08 6.19
N LEU A 333 -26.76 14.85 7.02
CA LEU A 333 -25.30 14.69 7.23
C LEU A 333 -24.94 13.31 7.78
N ILE A 334 -25.65 12.82 8.81
CA ILE A 334 -25.43 11.47 9.35
C ILE A 334 -25.71 10.41 8.29
N GLY A 335 -26.80 10.53 7.52
CA GLY A 335 -27.14 9.58 6.47
C GLY A 335 -26.03 9.44 5.43
N ILE A 336 -25.48 10.57 4.97
CA ILE A 336 -24.40 10.59 3.97
C ILE A 336 -23.13 9.92 4.52
N ILE A 337 -22.69 10.29 5.73
CA ILE A 337 -21.46 9.76 6.32
C ILE A 337 -21.59 8.26 6.63
N THR A 338 -22.70 7.84 7.25
CA THR A 338 -22.90 6.43 7.64
C THR A 338 -23.02 5.50 6.44
N GLN A 339 -23.70 5.92 5.36
CA GLN A 339 -23.79 5.13 4.14
C GLN A 339 -22.42 4.96 3.47
N GLN A 340 -21.64 6.04 3.35
CA GLN A 340 -20.30 6.01 2.76
C GLN A 340 -19.34 5.12 3.58
N LEU A 341 -19.37 5.25 4.90
CA LEU A 341 -18.56 4.43 5.80
C LEU A 341 -18.95 2.94 5.71
N SER A 342 -20.25 2.63 5.63
CA SER A 342 -20.74 1.26 5.52
C SER A 342 -20.29 0.59 4.23
N VAL A 343 -20.24 1.32 3.11
CA VAL A 343 -19.75 0.78 1.82
C VAL A 343 -18.25 0.48 1.91
N LEU A 344 -17.46 1.42 2.45
CA LEU A 344 -16.02 1.24 2.62
C LEU A 344 -15.70 0.05 3.53
N VAL A 345 -16.37 -0.06 4.68
CA VAL A 345 -16.21 -1.18 5.62
C VAL A 345 -16.65 -2.49 4.98
N SER A 346 -17.80 -2.54 4.30
CA SER A 346 -18.27 -3.77 3.66
C SER A 346 -17.31 -4.27 2.58
N ASN A 347 -16.71 -3.37 1.79
CA ASN A 347 -15.75 -3.76 0.77
C ASN A 347 -14.43 -4.24 1.39
N LEU A 348 -13.94 -3.58 2.44
CA LEU A 348 -12.78 -4.04 3.20
C LEU A 348 -13.01 -5.41 3.86
N ASP A 349 -14.21 -5.65 4.39
CA ASP A 349 -14.57 -6.92 5.02
C ASP A 349 -14.63 -8.07 4.00
N LYS A 350 -15.09 -7.79 2.76
CA LYS A 350 -15.00 -8.75 1.65
C LYS A 350 -13.56 -9.07 1.30
N ILE A 351 -12.66 -8.09 1.28
CA ILE A 351 -11.22 -8.31 1.04
C ILE A 351 -10.62 -9.15 2.18
N ALA A 352 -10.93 -8.84 3.43
CA ALA A 352 -10.38 -9.53 4.59
C ALA A 352 -10.89 -10.98 4.73
N GLN A 353 -12.17 -11.25 4.46
CA GLN A 353 -12.75 -12.59 4.62
C GLN A 353 -12.57 -13.48 3.40
N LYS A 354 -12.57 -12.91 2.19
CA LYS A 354 -12.59 -13.67 0.92
C LYS A 354 -11.34 -13.50 0.08
N GLY A 355 -10.39 -12.65 0.49
CA GLY A 355 -9.18 -12.36 -0.27
C GLY A 355 -9.45 -11.73 -1.64
N ASP A 356 -10.63 -11.12 -1.86
CA ASP A 356 -11.04 -10.63 -3.17
C ASP A 356 -10.44 -9.24 -3.47
N LEU A 357 -9.30 -9.23 -4.16
CA LEU A 357 -8.57 -8.03 -4.54
C LEU A 357 -9.09 -7.39 -5.85
N THR A 358 -10.17 -7.93 -6.44
CA THR A 358 -10.77 -7.39 -7.68
C THR A 358 -11.77 -6.25 -7.41
N ILE A 359 -12.13 -6.04 -6.14
CA ILE A 359 -13.13 -5.08 -5.73
C ILE A 359 -12.57 -3.65 -5.82
N ASP A 360 -13.25 -2.80 -6.59
CA ASP A 360 -12.98 -1.37 -6.61
C ASP A 360 -13.55 -0.72 -5.34
N VAL A 361 -12.66 -0.20 -4.51
CA VAL A 361 -13.01 0.53 -3.29
C VAL A 361 -12.99 2.04 -3.49
N SER A 362 -12.70 2.52 -4.71
CA SER A 362 -12.63 3.94 -5.03
C SER A 362 -14.00 4.62 -4.89
N MET A 363 -14.00 5.74 -4.19
CA MET A 363 -15.18 6.57 -3.97
C MET A 363 -15.02 7.86 -4.76
N SER A 364 -16.03 8.25 -5.54
CA SER A 364 -16.03 9.50 -6.32
C SER A 364 -16.28 10.76 -5.48
N THR A 365 -15.76 10.80 -4.24
CA THR A 365 -15.90 11.93 -3.33
C THR A 365 -14.55 12.63 -3.16
N SER A 366 -14.56 13.95 -2.98
CA SER A 366 -13.36 14.76 -2.82
C SER A 366 -13.00 15.04 -1.35
N ASN A 367 -13.66 14.37 -0.40
CA ASN A 367 -13.42 14.54 1.04
C ASN A 367 -12.39 13.53 1.56
N GLU A 368 -12.16 13.55 2.87
CA GLU A 368 -11.22 12.67 3.57
C GLU A 368 -11.54 11.18 3.37
N LEU A 369 -12.82 10.81 3.24
CA LEU A 369 -13.22 9.41 2.94
C LEU A 369 -12.79 9.02 1.52
N GLY A 370 -12.89 9.94 0.55
CA GLY A 370 -12.39 9.74 -0.81
C GLY A 370 -10.85 9.62 -0.89
N GLU A 371 -10.12 10.32 -0.03
CA GLU A 371 -8.66 10.13 0.11
C GLU A 371 -8.32 8.75 0.68
N ILE A 372 -8.96 8.37 1.81
CA ILE A 372 -8.77 7.05 2.43
C ILE A 372 -9.08 5.93 1.42
N SER A 373 -10.23 6.02 0.76
CA SER A 373 -10.66 5.08 -0.27
C SER A 373 -9.62 4.93 -1.39
N ARG A 374 -9.05 6.03 -1.89
CA ARG A 374 -7.98 5.99 -2.91
C ARG A 374 -6.70 5.36 -2.39
N SER A 375 -6.25 5.71 -1.19
CA SER A 375 -5.06 5.10 -0.57
C SER A 375 -5.22 3.60 -0.34
N VAL A 376 -6.41 3.17 0.11
CA VAL A 376 -6.75 1.75 0.26
C VAL A 376 -6.74 1.07 -1.11
N ASN A 377 -7.33 1.70 -2.14
CA ASN A 377 -7.35 1.15 -3.49
C ASN A 377 -5.93 0.97 -4.06
N THR A 378 -5.05 1.97 -3.89
CA THR A 378 -3.64 1.86 -4.28
C THR A 378 -2.94 0.69 -3.57
N THR A 379 -3.26 0.48 -2.29
CA THR A 379 -2.70 -0.64 -1.52
C THR A 379 -3.21 -1.99 -2.05
N ILE A 380 -4.50 -2.09 -2.40
CA ILE A 380 -5.08 -3.30 -3.01
C ILE A 380 -4.42 -3.57 -4.37
N LEU A 381 -4.22 -2.55 -5.21
CA LEU A 381 -3.54 -2.70 -6.50
C LEU A 381 -2.09 -3.18 -6.31
N ALA A 382 -1.35 -2.61 -5.36
CA ALA A 382 0.00 -3.08 -5.05
C ALA A 382 0.02 -4.53 -4.55
N LEU A 383 -0.96 -4.93 -3.72
CA LEU A 383 -1.15 -6.32 -3.29
C LEU A 383 -1.46 -7.24 -4.48
N ARG A 384 -2.33 -6.80 -5.40
CA ARG A 384 -2.68 -7.53 -6.61
C ARG A 384 -1.46 -7.78 -7.49
N ASP A 385 -0.64 -6.76 -7.70
CA ASP A 385 0.61 -6.88 -8.47
C ASP A 385 1.62 -7.79 -7.78
N LEU A 386 1.72 -7.74 -6.44
CA LEU A 386 2.54 -8.67 -5.66
C LEU A 386 2.07 -10.12 -5.80
N ILE A 387 0.77 -10.40 -5.70
CA ILE A 387 0.22 -11.75 -5.86
C ILE A 387 0.45 -12.27 -7.28
N ARG A 388 0.29 -11.42 -8.31
CA ARG A 388 0.61 -11.79 -9.70
C ARG A 388 2.08 -12.07 -9.91
N GLY A 389 2.96 -11.20 -9.39
CA GLY A 389 4.41 -11.40 -9.43
C GLY A 389 4.83 -12.69 -8.74
N LEU A 390 4.21 -13.00 -7.60
CA LEU A 390 4.43 -14.24 -6.87
C LEU A 390 3.96 -15.47 -7.67
N GLY A 391 2.78 -15.40 -8.30
CA GLY A 391 2.28 -16.47 -9.18
C GLY A 391 3.21 -16.74 -10.38
N GLN A 392 3.73 -15.69 -11.02
CA GLN A 392 4.74 -15.84 -12.09
C GLN A 392 6.05 -16.44 -11.58
N SER A 393 6.47 -16.07 -10.36
CA SER A 393 7.67 -16.59 -9.71
C SER A 393 7.52 -18.08 -9.39
N ILE A 394 6.39 -18.50 -8.82
CA ILE A 394 6.05 -19.91 -8.56
C ILE A 394 6.04 -20.72 -9.86
N GLY A 395 5.41 -20.21 -10.92
CA GLY A 395 5.40 -20.88 -12.22
C GLY A 395 6.80 -21.04 -12.82
N THR A 396 7.66 -20.02 -12.66
CA THR A 396 9.06 -20.08 -13.10
C THR A 396 9.87 -21.07 -12.26
N SER A 397 9.70 -21.05 -10.94
CA SER A 397 10.36 -21.95 -9.98
C SER A 397 9.98 -23.41 -10.23
N THR A 398 8.70 -23.69 -10.46
CA THR A 398 8.19 -25.04 -10.78
C THR A 398 8.82 -25.59 -12.06
N ARG A 399 8.88 -24.76 -13.11
CA ARG A 399 9.55 -25.14 -14.36
C ARG A 399 11.04 -25.38 -14.17
N LEU A 400 11.70 -24.63 -13.28
CA LEU A 400 13.11 -24.79 -12.96
C LEU A 400 13.36 -26.09 -12.18
N SER A 401 12.51 -26.43 -11.21
CA SER A 401 12.51 -27.71 -10.48
C SER A 401 12.40 -28.89 -11.44
N GLY A 402 11.43 -28.86 -12.37
CA GLY A 402 11.29 -29.93 -13.36
C GLY A 402 12.50 -30.08 -14.30
N LYS A 403 13.16 -28.96 -14.66
CA LYS A 403 14.43 -29.01 -15.41
C LYS A 403 15.58 -29.57 -14.57
N LEU A 404 15.64 -29.22 -13.29
CA LEU A 404 16.65 -29.72 -12.37
C LEU A 404 16.50 -31.23 -12.16
N GLU A 405 15.26 -31.72 -11.98
CA GLU A 405 14.96 -33.15 -11.87
C GLU A 405 15.40 -33.92 -13.12
N ALA A 406 15.08 -33.41 -14.31
CA ALA A 406 15.52 -34.01 -15.58
C ALA A 406 17.06 -34.06 -15.69
N ALA A 407 17.75 -32.97 -15.32
CA ALA A 407 19.21 -32.91 -15.32
C ALA A 407 19.84 -33.88 -14.30
N CYS A 408 19.22 -34.08 -13.14
CA CYS A 408 19.67 -35.07 -12.14
C CYS A 408 19.50 -36.49 -12.66
N ALA A 409 18.38 -36.80 -13.35
CA ALA A 409 18.16 -38.10 -13.95
C ALA A 409 19.19 -38.42 -15.05
N GLU A 410 19.53 -37.41 -15.88
CA GLU A 410 20.59 -37.52 -16.89
C GLU A 410 21.96 -37.75 -16.23
N MET A 411 22.30 -36.99 -15.19
CA MET A 411 23.55 -37.14 -14.44
C MET A 411 23.68 -38.52 -13.76
N LEU A 412 22.60 -39.04 -13.16
CA LEU A 412 22.55 -40.39 -12.59
C LEU A 412 22.84 -41.46 -13.66
N SER A 413 22.23 -41.33 -14.83
CA SER A 413 22.45 -42.22 -15.97
C SER A 413 23.91 -42.15 -16.45
N ASP A 414 24.46 -40.95 -16.63
CA ASP A 414 25.82 -40.74 -17.13
C ASP A 414 26.89 -41.23 -16.16
N ALA A 415 26.72 -40.97 -14.86
CA ALA A 415 27.62 -41.46 -13.83
C ALA A 415 27.56 -43.00 -13.73
N GLY A 416 26.37 -43.60 -13.86
CA GLY A 416 26.21 -45.06 -13.94
C GLY A 416 26.90 -45.66 -15.18
N ASN A 417 26.76 -45.04 -16.34
CA ASN A 417 27.47 -45.44 -17.57
C ASN A 417 28.99 -45.32 -17.41
N THR A 418 29.45 -44.25 -16.76
CA THR A 418 30.87 -44.01 -16.50
C THR A 418 31.45 -45.11 -15.60
N GLN A 419 30.76 -45.51 -14.53
CA GLN A 419 31.17 -46.65 -13.69
C GLN A 419 31.30 -47.96 -14.48
N GLN A 420 30.35 -48.24 -15.38
CA GLN A 420 30.42 -49.43 -16.22
C GLN A 420 31.61 -49.37 -17.18
N LEU A 421 31.90 -48.19 -17.73
CA LEU A 421 33.01 -47.99 -18.66
C LEU A 421 34.36 -48.14 -17.95
N THR A 422 34.53 -47.58 -16.75
CA THR A 422 35.75 -47.77 -15.95
C THR A 422 35.96 -49.23 -15.57
N ALA A 423 34.91 -49.98 -15.23
CA ALA A 423 35.02 -51.42 -14.97
C ALA A 423 35.52 -52.21 -16.20
N ASN A 424 35.05 -51.86 -17.39
CA ASN A 424 35.51 -52.46 -18.64
C ASN A 424 36.98 -52.10 -18.94
N ILE A 425 37.36 -50.84 -18.74
CA ILE A 425 38.74 -50.37 -18.94
C ILE A 425 39.68 -51.05 -17.95
N ALA A 426 39.30 -51.20 -16.68
CA ALA A 426 40.10 -51.89 -15.67
C ALA A 426 40.39 -53.35 -16.09
N SER A 427 39.40 -54.03 -16.67
CA SER A 427 39.59 -55.39 -17.20
C SER A 427 40.56 -55.42 -18.38
N ALA A 428 40.45 -54.45 -19.31
CA ALA A 428 41.35 -54.34 -20.46
C ALA A 428 42.80 -54.02 -20.03
N ILE A 429 42.98 -53.18 -19.01
CA ILE A 429 44.29 -52.86 -18.43
C ILE A 429 44.96 -54.10 -17.86
N GLU A 430 44.22 -54.95 -17.15
CA GLU A 430 44.76 -56.22 -16.63
C GLU A 430 45.22 -57.14 -17.78
N GLU A 431 44.43 -57.22 -18.86
CA GLU A 431 44.81 -57.98 -20.06
C GLU A 431 46.07 -57.41 -20.74
N VAL A 432 46.18 -56.08 -20.84
CA VAL A 432 47.39 -55.41 -21.35
C VAL A 432 48.60 -55.69 -20.45
N ALA A 433 48.44 -55.65 -19.13
CA ALA A 433 49.52 -55.95 -18.18
C ALA A 433 49.99 -57.41 -18.27
N VAL A 434 49.07 -58.37 -18.51
CA VAL A 434 49.42 -59.77 -18.78
C VAL A 434 50.19 -59.88 -20.10
N THR A 435 49.68 -59.31 -21.18
CA THR A 435 50.30 -59.41 -22.51
C THR A 435 51.67 -58.72 -22.57
N SER A 436 51.87 -57.57 -21.92
CA SER A 436 53.19 -56.94 -21.82
C SER A 436 54.21 -57.84 -21.09
N ARG A 437 53.81 -58.54 -20.03
CA ARG A 437 54.69 -59.52 -19.35
C ARG A 437 55.04 -60.70 -20.26
N GLU A 438 54.08 -61.21 -21.03
CA GLU A 438 54.31 -62.27 -22.01
C GLU A 438 55.27 -61.84 -23.13
N ILE A 439 55.15 -60.61 -23.63
CA ILE A 439 56.06 -60.04 -24.64
C ILE A 439 57.48 -59.91 -24.08
N ALA A 440 57.63 -59.43 -22.84
CA ALA A 440 58.93 -59.34 -22.19
C ALA A 440 59.60 -60.72 -22.06
N ASN A 441 58.85 -61.74 -21.61
CA ASN A 441 59.34 -63.11 -21.53
C ASN A 441 59.71 -63.69 -22.91
N SER A 442 58.85 -63.48 -23.92
CA SER A 442 59.10 -63.93 -25.30
C SER A 442 60.34 -63.26 -25.91
N SER A 443 60.61 -62.00 -25.53
CA SER A 443 61.80 -61.27 -25.93
C SER A 443 63.06 -61.88 -25.31
N LEU A 444 63.02 -62.27 -24.02
CA LEU A 444 64.12 -62.99 -23.36
C LEU A 444 64.39 -64.35 -24.02
N ASP A 445 63.35 -65.11 -24.36
CA ASP A 445 63.50 -66.38 -25.07
C ASP A 445 64.12 -66.19 -26.46
N THR A 446 63.71 -65.14 -27.18
CA THR A 446 64.28 -64.77 -28.49
C THR A 446 65.75 -64.39 -28.35
N LEU A 447 66.12 -63.60 -27.33
CA LEU A 447 67.51 -63.23 -27.05
C LEU A 447 68.39 -64.46 -26.81
N ASN A 448 67.90 -65.42 -26.04
CA ASN A 448 68.61 -66.68 -25.79
C ASN A 448 68.76 -67.52 -27.06
N ALA A 449 67.72 -67.58 -27.90
CA ALA A 449 67.77 -68.27 -29.18
C ALA A 449 68.77 -67.62 -30.16
N SER A 450 68.81 -66.30 -30.23
CA SER A 450 69.77 -65.53 -31.04
C SER A 450 71.22 -65.79 -30.62
N LYS A 451 71.51 -65.77 -29.31
CA LYS A 451 72.85 -66.11 -28.79
C LYS A 451 73.28 -67.52 -29.18
N ARG A 452 72.35 -68.48 -29.12
CA ARG A 452 72.62 -69.86 -29.55
C ARG A 452 72.87 -69.97 -31.06
N LEU A 453 72.18 -69.18 -31.88
CA LEU A 453 72.43 -69.11 -33.32
C LEU A 453 73.81 -68.51 -33.63
N ASP A 454 74.22 -67.47 -32.91
CA ASP A 454 75.56 -66.86 -33.01
C ASP A 454 76.66 -67.90 -32.71
N GLU A 455 76.52 -68.65 -31.61
CA GLU A 455 77.45 -69.73 -31.25
C GLU A 455 77.53 -70.84 -32.32
N LEU A 456 76.38 -71.24 -32.89
CA LEU A 456 76.32 -72.26 -33.95
C LEU A 456 76.94 -71.75 -35.27
N ALA A 457 76.75 -70.46 -35.58
CA ALA A 457 77.38 -69.83 -36.74
C ALA A 457 78.91 -69.81 -36.57
N ASP A 458 79.42 -69.46 -35.40
CA ASP A 458 80.86 -69.48 -35.10
C ASP A 458 81.46 -70.88 -35.20
N GLN A 459 80.76 -71.90 -34.70
CA GLN A 459 81.16 -73.31 -34.88
C GLN A 459 81.21 -73.71 -36.36
N SER A 460 80.23 -73.26 -37.15
CA SER A 460 80.15 -73.53 -38.59
C SER A 460 81.26 -72.82 -39.37
N LEU A 461 81.63 -71.60 -38.99
CA LEU A 461 82.76 -70.87 -39.56
C LEU A 461 84.08 -71.61 -39.29
N ALA A 462 84.31 -72.03 -38.04
CA ALA A 462 85.49 -72.80 -37.66
C ALA A 462 85.57 -74.14 -38.41
N ALA A 463 84.45 -74.84 -38.58
CA ALA A 463 84.39 -76.08 -39.35
C ALA A 463 84.73 -75.87 -40.84
N ASN A 464 84.18 -74.83 -41.47
CA ASN A 464 84.51 -74.49 -42.86
C ASN A 464 85.98 -74.11 -43.04
N ASP A 465 86.57 -73.35 -42.10
CA ASP A 465 87.99 -73.01 -42.15
C ASP A 465 88.89 -74.26 -42.02
N ASN A 466 88.50 -75.23 -41.19
CA ASN A 466 89.19 -76.52 -41.08
C ASN A 466 89.09 -77.33 -42.39
N ILE A 467 87.90 -77.44 -42.99
CA ILE A 467 87.69 -78.14 -44.27
C ILE A 467 88.54 -77.50 -45.37
N ARG A 468 88.57 -76.17 -45.45
CA ARG A 468 89.38 -75.42 -46.41
C ARG A 468 90.88 -75.74 -46.25
N ASN A 469 91.37 -75.78 -45.01
CA ASN A 469 92.76 -76.12 -44.72
C ASN A 469 93.06 -77.56 -45.13
N SER A 470 92.19 -78.53 -44.79
CA SER A 470 92.34 -79.93 -45.21
C SER A 470 92.31 -80.11 -46.74
N MET A 471 91.45 -79.39 -47.46
CA MET A 471 91.39 -79.43 -48.92
C MET A 471 92.63 -78.81 -49.57
N THR A 472 93.21 -77.77 -48.96
CA THR A 472 94.49 -77.20 -49.40
C THR A 472 95.62 -78.23 -49.32
N VAL A 473 95.72 -78.93 -48.18
CA VAL A 473 96.72 -80.01 -47.98
C VAL A 473 96.49 -81.15 -48.97
N LEU A 474 95.24 -81.60 -49.15
CA LEU A 474 94.91 -82.66 -50.10
C LEU A 474 95.26 -82.28 -51.56
N SER A 475 95.07 -81.01 -51.93
CA SER A 475 95.47 -80.50 -53.25
C SER A 475 96.99 -80.58 -53.46
N GLU A 476 97.77 -80.28 -52.43
CA GLU A 476 99.23 -80.39 -52.45
C GLU A 476 99.69 -81.86 -52.56
N ASP A 477 99.10 -82.76 -51.78
CA ASP A 477 99.38 -84.20 -51.83
C ASP A 477 99.10 -84.77 -53.23
N ILE A 478 97.95 -84.42 -53.83
CA ILE A 478 97.57 -84.89 -55.18
C ILE A 478 98.53 -84.36 -56.26
N ARG A 479 99.04 -83.12 -56.14
CA ARG A 479 100.11 -82.62 -57.03
C ARG A 479 101.40 -83.43 -56.89
N GLY A 480 101.73 -83.86 -55.68
CA GLY A 480 102.84 -84.79 -55.44
C GLY A 480 102.65 -86.13 -56.16
N VAL A 481 101.46 -86.72 -56.06
CA VAL A 481 101.11 -87.97 -56.77
C VAL A 481 101.16 -87.78 -58.29
N GLN A 482 100.66 -86.66 -58.81
CA GLN A 482 100.71 -86.32 -60.25
C GLN A 482 102.15 -86.29 -60.77
N THR A 483 103.05 -85.66 -60.00
CA THR A 483 104.47 -85.58 -60.34
C THR A 483 105.12 -86.97 -60.39
N ASN A 484 104.84 -87.81 -59.39
CA ASN A 484 105.36 -89.17 -59.32
C ASN A 484 104.85 -90.05 -60.47
N ALA A 485 103.56 -89.95 -60.81
CA ALA A 485 102.96 -90.68 -61.94
C ALA A 485 103.60 -90.27 -63.28
N ALA A 486 103.83 -88.96 -63.50
CA ALA A 486 104.52 -88.48 -64.71
C ALA A 486 105.97 -88.97 -64.80
N GLN A 487 106.70 -89.00 -63.68
CA GLN A 487 108.05 -89.58 -63.63
C GLN A 487 108.04 -91.08 -63.93
N MET A 488 107.05 -91.82 -63.43
CA MET A 488 106.88 -93.24 -63.70
C MET A 488 106.63 -93.50 -65.19
N GLU A 489 105.78 -92.71 -65.85
CA GLU A 489 105.56 -92.82 -67.30
C GLU A 489 106.84 -92.61 -68.11
N LEU A 490 107.67 -91.62 -67.73
CA LEU A 490 108.97 -91.37 -68.35
C LEU A 490 109.91 -92.57 -68.17
N LYS A 491 109.98 -93.14 -66.96
CA LYS A 491 110.81 -94.31 -66.66
C LYS A 491 110.36 -95.56 -67.42
N VAL A 492 109.06 -95.78 -67.54
CA VAL A 492 108.49 -96.87 -68.33
C VAL A 492 108.86 -96.74 -69.82
N THR A 493 108.83 -95.52 -70.35
CA THR A 493 109.23 -95.23 -71.74
C THR A 493 110.73 -95.47 -71.94
N GLU A 494 111.58 -95.03 -71.00
CA GLU A 494 113.03 -95.24 -71.04
C GLU A 494 113.39 -96.74 -71.04
N ILE A 495 112.77 -97.53 -70.16
CA ILE A 495 112.98 -98.98 -70.10
C ILE A 495 112.49 -99.67 -71.40
N SER A 496 111.38 -99.21 -71.98
CA SER A 496 110.86 -99.76 -73.24
C SER A 496 111.86 -99.59 -74.39
N THR A 497 112.50 -98.42 -74.50
CA THR A 497 113.57 -98.16 -75.51
C THR A 497 114.80 -99.03 -75.30
N ILE A 498 115.18 -99.27 -74.04
CA ILE A 498 116.29 -100.18 -73.70
C ILE A 498 115.94 -101.61 -74.13
N LEU A 499 114.72 -102.07 -73.88
CA LEU A 499 114.27 -103.40 -74.30
C LEU A 499 114.22 -103.57 -75.82
N GLU A 500 113.82 -102.54 -76.57
CA GLU A 500 113.89 -102.57 -78.04
C GLU A 500 115.33 -102.72 -78.53
N THR A 501 116.27 -102.06 -77.86
CA THR A 501 117.71 -102.23 -78.11
C THR A 501 118.19 -103.64 -77.74
N ILE A 502 117.74 -104.21 -76.61
CA ILE A 502 118.07 -105.57 -76.20
C ILE A 502 117.49 -106.60 -77.18
N ASN A 503 116.28 -106.40 -77.66
CA ASN A 503 115.66 -107.24 -78.68
C ASN A 503 116.45 -107.18 -79.99
N THR A 504 116.84 -105.98 -80.42
CA THR A 504 117.69 -105.78 -81.61
C THR A 504 119.05 -106.46 -81.44
N LEU A 505 119.68 -106.31 -80.27
CA LEU A 505 120.96 -106.94 -79.97
C LEU A 505 120.81 -108.47 -79.88
N SER A 506 119.74 -108.97 -79.27
CA SER A 506 119.44 -110.39 -79.20
C SER A 506 119.20 -110.96 -80.61
N ASP A 507 118.55 -110.24 -81.50
CA ASP A 507 118.37 -110.63 -82.90
C ASP A 507 119.67 -110.67 -83.67
N GLN A 508 120.50 -109.63 -83.51
CA GLN A 508 121.84 -109.60 -84.09
C GLN A 508 122.71 -110.73 -83.55
N THR A 509 122.64 -111.00 -82.25
CA THR A 509 123.39 -112.07 -81.58
C THR A 509 122.90 -113.44 -82.05
N ASN A 510 121.59 -113.62 -82.20
CA ASN A 510 120.97 -114.84 -82.74
C ASN A 510 121.39 -115.09 -84.19
N LEU A 511 121.47 -114.03 -85.02
CA LEU A 511 121.94 -114.09 -86.40
C LEU A 511 123.44 -114.36 -86.50
N LEU A 512 124.25 -113.69 -85.68
CA LEU A 512 125.71 -113.93 -85.60
C LEU A 512 125.99 -115.36 -85.15
N ALA A 513 125.27 -115.82 -84.12
CA ALA A 513 125.35 -117.18 -83.62
C ALA A 513 124.89 -118.21 -84.65
N LEU A 514 123.80 -117.94 -85.38
CA LEU A 514 123.36 -118.80 -86.47
C LEU A 514 124.40 -118.89 -87.59
N ASN A 515 124.97 -117.76 -88.01
CA ASN A 515 126.01 -117.73 -89.03
C ASN A 515 127.27 -118.47 -88.54
N ALA A 516 127.66 -118.30 -87.28
CA ALA A 516 128.76 -119.03 -86.67
C ALA A 516 128.48 -120.54 -86.58
N ALA A 517 127.25 -120.95 -86.27
CA ALA A 517 126.84 -122.35 -86.22
C ALA A 517 126.87 -123.00 -87.62
N ILE A 518 126.40 -122.27 -88.64
CA ILE A 518 126.45 -122.70 -90.05
C ILE A 518 127.91 -122.90 -90.49
N GLU A 519 128.78 -121.92 -90.24
CA GLU A 519 130.17 -122.00 -90.71
C GLU A 519 130.98 -123.04 -89.91
N ALA A 520 130.65 -123.23 -88.64
CA ALA A 520 131.19 -124.30 -87.82
C ALA A 520 130.75 -125.69 -88.28
N ALA A 521 129.50 -125.88 -88.71
CA ALA A 521 129.06 -127.12 -89.35
C ALA A 521 129.79 -127.34 -90.69
N ARG A 522 130.09 -126.27 -91.43
CA ARG A 522 130.80 -126.29 -92.71
C ARG A 522 132.26 -126.71 -92.61
N ALA A 523 132.94 -126.32 -91.53
CA ALA A 523 134.29 -126.78 -91.21
C ALA A 523 134.36 -128.26 -90.78
N GLY A 524 133.22 -128.96 -90.73
CA GLY A 524 133.15 -130.39 -90.44
C GLY A 524 133.70 -130.74 -89.06
N ASP A 525 134.49 -131.81 -88.97
CA ASP A 525 135.05 -132.29 -87.70
C ASP A 525 135.91 -131.24 -86.98
N HIS A 526 136.52 -130.29 -87.72
CA HIS A 526 137.32 -129.21 -87.13
C HIS A 526 136.47 -128.07 -86.53
N GLY A 527 135.20 -127.91 -86.95
CA GLY A 527 134.30 -126.84 -86.48
C GLY A 527 133.32 -127.27 -85.39
N ARG A 528 133.26 -128.56 -85.03
CA ARG A 528 132.26 -129.12 -84.10
C ARG A 528 132.22 -128.45 -82.72
N GLY A 529 133.37 -128.03 -82.19
CA GLY A 529 133.45 -127.27 -80.93
C GLY A 529 132.86 -125.86 -81.03
N PHE A 530 133.06 -125.18 -82.17
CA PHE A 530 132.47 -123.87 -82.44
C PHE A 530 130.95 -123.94 -82.66
N ALA A 531 130.45 -125.01 -83.29
CA ALA A 531 129.02 -125.17 -83.57
C ALA A 531 128.19 -125.27 -82.29
N VAL A 532 128.69 -125.99 -81.27
CA VAL A 532 128.01 -126.13 -79.97
C VAL A 532 127.95 -124.79 -79.23
N VAL A 533 129.05 -124.02 -79.23
CA VAL A 533 129.05 -122.68 -78.61
C VAL A 533 128.10 -121.75 -79.36
N ALA A 534 128.09 -121.81 -80.69
CA ALA A 534 127.22 -120.98 -81.51
C ALA A 534 125.72 -121.31 -81.30
N ASP A 535 125.33 -122.58 -81.23
CA ASP A 535 123.94 -122.95 -80.90
C ASP A 535 123.54 -122.56 -79.47
N GLU A 536 124.47 -122.61 -78.52
CA GLU A 536 124.20 -122.18 -77.14
C GLU A 536 124.03 -120.65 -77.05
N VAL A 537 124.85 -119.88 -77.78
CA VAL A 537 124.68 -118.42 -77.92
C VAL A 537 123.35 -118.09 -78.62
N ARG A 538 122.95 -118.89 -79.61
CA ARG A 538 121.66 -118.75 -80.31
C ARG A 538 120.48 -118.94 -79.37
N LYS A 539 120.50 -120.00 -78.56
CA LYS A 539 119.48 -120.24 -77.52
C LYS A 539 119.46 -119.13 -76.47
N LEU A 540 120.63 -118.65 -76.03
CA LEU A 540 120.72 -117.55 -75.07
C LEU A 540 120.09 -116.27 -75.64
N ALA A 541 120.37 -115.96 -76.90
CA ALA A 541 119.80 -114.81 -77.59
C ALA A 541 118.27 -114.92 -77.76
N GLN A 542 117.75 -116.10 -78.13
CA GLN A 542 116.31 -116.33 -78.22
C GLN A 542 115.62 -116.24 -76.84
N SER A 543 116.23 -116.79 -75.78
CA SER A 543 115.73 -116.69 -74.41
C SER A 543 115.76 -115.25 -73.88
N SER A 544 116.77 -114.46 -74.27
CA SER A 544 116.89 -113.03 -73.97
C SER A 544 115.77 -112.22 -74.63
N ARG A 545 115.47 -112.52 -75.89
CA ARG A 545 114.34 -111.93 -76.63
C ARG A 545 112.98 -112.27 -76.00
N GLU A 546 112.71 -113.55 -75.73
CA GLU A 546 111.44 -113.95 -75.09
C GLU A 546 111.25 -113.29 -73.72
N SER A 547 112.32 -113.15 -72.94
CA SER A 547 112.26 -112.44 -71.64
C SER A 547 112.00 -110.95 -71.82
N SER A 548 112.60 -110.33 -72.84
CA SER A 548 112.42 -108.91 -73.14
C SER A 548 111.01 -108.61 -73.65
N ASP A 549 110.41 -109.49 -74.47
CA ASP A 549 109.03 -109.36 -74.93
C ASP A 549 108.01 -109.52 -73.77
N LYS A 550 108.29 -110.42 -72.82
CA LYS A 550 107.49 -110.52 -71.59
C LYS A 550 107.56 -109.24 -70.75
N ILE A 551 108.75 -108.65 -70.59
CA ILE A 551 108.90 -107.37 -69.86
C ILE A 551 108.20 -106.23 -70.63
N SER A 552 108.31 -106.20 -71.95
CA SER A 552 107.62 -105.21 -72.80
C SER A 552 106.10 -105.25 -72.58
N THR A 553 105.52 -106.45 -72.56
CA THR A 553 104.08 -106.64 -72.27
C THR A 553 103.70 -106.11 -70.88
N LEU A 554 104.52 -106.37 -69.85
CA LEU A 554 104.29 -105.83 -68.50
C LEU A 554 104.38 -104.30 -68.46
N LEU A 555 105.30 -103.69 -69.22
CA LEU A 555 105.43 -102.23 -69.30
C LEU A 555 104.26 -101.58 -70.03
N VAL A 556 103.68 -102.23 -71.05
CA VAL A 556 102.44 -101.77 -71.69
C VAL A 556 101.31 -101.73 -70.67
N SER A 557 101.10 -102.81 -69.91
CA SER A 557 100.09 -102.81 -68.83
C SER A 557 100.38 -101.78 -67.74
N LEU A 558 101.66 -101.54 -67.40
CA LEU A 558 102.06 -100.52 -66.43
C LEU A 558 101.80 -99.10 -66.94
N LYS A 559 101.99 -98.85 -68.24
CA LYS A 559 101.67 -97.58 -68.90
C LYS A 559 100.16 -97.34 -68.90
N GLU A 560 99.37 -98.35 -69.27
CA GLU A 560 97.90 -98.26 -69.22
C GLU A 560 97.40 -97.95 -67.80
N ALA A 561 97.94 -98.62 -66.78
CA ALA A 561 97.63 -98.34 -65.39
C ALA A 561 98.02 -96.90 -64.97
N SER A 562 99.17 -96.40 -65.45
CA SER A 562 99.61 -95.01 -65.20
C SER A 562 98.65 -93.97 -65.80
N VAL A 563 98.14 -94.21 -67.02
CA VAL A 563 97.15 -93.32 -67.66
C VAL A 563 95.84 -93.27 -66.87
N ILE A 564 95.39 -94.41 -66.33
CA ILE A 564 94.21 -94.47 -65.45
C ILE A 564 94.45 -93.62 -64.19
N VAL A 565 95.60 -93.78 -63.53
CA VAL A 565 95.98 -93.01 -62.34
C VAL A 565 95.99 -91.51 -62.61
N VAL A 566 96.57 -91.05 -63.75
CA VAL A 566 96.58 -89.63 -64.12
C VAL A 566 95.16 -89.09 -64.37
N ASN A 567 94.29 -89.87 -65.00
CA ASN A 567 92.89 -89.49 -65.19
C ASN A 567 92.14 -89.35 -63.86
N ASP A 568 92.36 -90.27 -62.92
CA ASP A 568 91.74 -90.19 -61.59
C ASP A 568 92.29 -89.02 -60.76
N ILE A 569 93.57 -88.69 -60.90
CA ILE A 569 94.17 -87.47 -60.33
C ILE A 569 93.48 -86.22 -60.86
N ASN A 570 93.28 -86.10 -62.18
CA ASN A 570 92.60 -84.94 -62.77
C ASN A 570 91.16 -84.80 -62.27
N LYS A 571 90.43 -85.92 -62.12
CA LYS A 571 89.08 -85.93 -61.51
C LYS A 571 89.12 -85.47 -60.05
N ASN A 572 90.11 -85.92 -59.28
CA ASN A 572 90.27 -85.51 -57.88
C ASN A 572 90.59 -84.02 -57.75
N VAL A 573 91.45 -83.46 -58.61
CA VAL A 573 91.71 -82.01 -58.64
C VAL A 573 90.44 -81.21 -58.90
N SER A 574 89.61 -81.63 -59.87
CA SER A 574 88.32 -81.00 -60.13
C SER A 574 87.38 -81.10 -58.92
N SER A 575 87.34 -82.26 -58.26
CA SER A 575 86.48 -82.50 -57.09
C SER A 575 86.89 -81.67 -55.88
N ILE A 576 88.20 -81.46 -55.67
CA ILE A 576 88.74 -80.58 -54.64
C ILE A 576 88.36 -79.13 -54.92
N SER A 577 88.45 -78.67 -56.17
CA SER A 577 88.02 -77.31 -56.55
C SER A 577 86.55 -77.06 -56.23
N THR A 578 85.66 -77.97 -56.66
CA THR A 578 84.22 -77.88 -56.36
C THR A 578 83.94 -77.92 -54.85
N SER A 579 84.70 -78.73 -54.10
CA SER A 579 84.58 -78.79 -52.64
C SER A 579 85.03 -77.49 -51.96
N MET A 580 86.07 -76.82 -52.48
CA MET A 580 86.49 -75.50 -52.01
C MET A 580 85.43 -74.44 -52.28
N ASP A 581 84.83 -74.42 -53.47
CA ASP A 581 83.74 -73.48 -53.81
C ASP A 581 82.53 -73.68 -52.87
N THR A 582 82.13 -74.93 -52.65
CA THR A 582 81.04 -75.29 -51.72
C THR A 582 81.35 -74.86 -50.28
N THR A 583 82.61 -74.97 -49.85
CA THR A 583 83.06 -74.52 -48.51
C THR A 583 83.00 -73.00 -48.37
N LEU A 584 83.31 -72.25 -49.44
CA LEU A 584 83.18 -70.79 -49.47
C LEU A 584 81.71 -70.34 -49.39
N GLU A 585 80.82 -71.02 -50.10
CA GLU A 585 79.37 -70.79 -49.97
C GLU A 585 78.85 -71.10 -48.56
N GLY A 586 79.33 -72.20 -47.97
CA GLY A 586 79.02 -72.59 -46.58
C GLY A 586 79.48 -71.52 -45.57
N ARG A 587 80.68 -70.97 -45.76
CA ARG A 587 81.19 -69.86 -44.96
C ARG A 587 80.33 -68.60 -45.09
N SER A 588 80.02 -68.17 -46.32
CA SER A 588 79.17 -67.00 -46.55
C SER A 588 77.78 -67.16 -45.92
N THR A 589 77.22 -68.37 -45.95
CA THR A 589 75.95 -68.68 -45.29
C THR A 589 76.04 -68.54 -43.77
N ALA A 590 77.13 -69.04 -43.15
CA ALA A 590 77.35 -68.89 -41.72
C ALA A 590 77.55 -67.42 -41.31
N GLU A 591 78.24 -66.61 -42.11
CA GLU A 591 78.39 -65.15 -41.88
C GLU A 591 77.02 -64.44 -41.91
N LYS A 592 76.13 -64.79 -42.86
CA LYS A 592 74.76 -64.25 -42.92
C LYS A 592 73.89 -64.68 -41.74
N VAL A 593 74.03 -65.91 -41.26
CA VAL A 593 73.32 -66.37 -40.04
C VAL A 593 73.77 -65.58 -38.81
N LYS A 594 75.06 -65.27 -38.72
CA LYS A 594 75.61 -64.44 -37.65
C LYS A 594 75.05 -63.02 -37.64
N GLU A 595 74.97 -62.39 -38.81
CA GLU A 595 74.35 -61.06 -38.97
C GLU A 595 72.87 -61.08 -38.56
N ALA A 596 72.11 -62.07 -39.03
CA ALA A 596 70.70 -62.24 -38.68
C ALA A 596 70.48 -62.49 -37.16
N ALA A 597 71.39 -63.23 -36.50
CA ALA A 597 71.32 -63.44 -35.05
C ALA A 597 71.52 -62.12 -34.27
N SER A 598 72.46 -61.27 -34.70
CA SER A 598 72.68 -59.94 -34.12
C SER A 598 71.48 -59.00 -34.32
N GLU A 599 70.86 -59.02 -35.50
CA GLU A 599 69.62 -58.26 -35.74
C GLU A 599 68.48 -58.70 -34.81
N LEU A 600 68.31 -60.01 -34.61
CA LEU A 600 67.30 -60.57 -33.70
C LEU A 600 67.58 -60.21 -32.23
N GLU A 601 68.83 -60.20 -31.79
CA GLU A 601 69.21 -59.74 -30.45
C GLU A 601 68.83 -58.26 -30.23
N ASN A 602 69.12 -57.39 -31.20
CA ASN A 602 68.72 -55.98 -31.12
C ASN A 602 67.19 -55.81 -31.09
N MET A 603 66.45 -56.60 -31.90
CA MET A 603 64.99 -56.58 -31.91
C MET A 603 64.40 -57.02 -30.57
N ALA A 604 64.94 -58.10 -29.98
CA ALA A 604 64.51 -58.60 -28.68
C ALA A 604 64.72 -57.58 -27.56
N ASN A 605 65.87 -56.89 -27.54
CA ASN A 605 66.12 -55.82 -26.56
C ASN A 605 65.13 -54.65 -26.70
N ASN A 606 64.82 -54.23 -27.93
CA ASN A 606 63.82 -53.19 -28.20
C ASN A 606 62.41 -53.62 -27.76
N MET A 607 62.01 -54.87 -28.04
CA MET A 607 60.72 -55.41 -27.60
C MET A 607 60.61 -55.49 -26.08
N SER A 608 61.67 -55.90 -25.38
CA SER A 608 61.70 -55.92 -23.92
C SER A 608 61.53 -54.51 -23.34
N SER A 609 62.22 -53.52 -23.91
CA SER A 609 62.14 -52.13 -23.46
C SER A 609 60.76 -51.52 -23.71
N ALA A 610 60.15 -51.82 -24.87
CA ALA A 610 58.79 -51.42 -25.19
C ALA A 610 57.76 -52.07 -24.25
N ALA A 611 57.93 -53.35 -23.91
CA ALA A 611 57.07 -54.06 -22.98
C ALA A 611 57.15 -53.49 -21.55
N GLU A 612 58.34 -53.13 -21.09
CA GLU A 612 58.54 -52.47 -19.79
C GLU A 612 57.86 -51.09 -19.75
N GLN A 613 58.06 -50.28 -20.79
CA GLN A 613 57.39 -48.97 -20.91
C GLN A 613 55.87 -49.11 -20.95
N GLN A 614 55.34 -50.10 -21.69
CA GLN A 614 53.92 -50.39 -21.74
C GLN A 614 53.37 -50.79 -20.37
N SER A 615 54.12 -51.57 -19.58
CA SER A 615 53.74 -51.92 -18.21
C SER A 615 53.62 -50.68 -17.31
N VAL A 616 54.59 -49.76 -17.38
CA VAL A 616 54.57 -48.51 -16.60
C VAL A 616 53.37 -47.65 -16.98
N THR A 617 53.12 -47.45 -18.28
CA THR A 617 51.95 -46.70 -18.74
C THR A 617 50.63 -47.36 -18.32
N THR A 618 50.58 -48.70 -18.32
CA THR A 618 49.38 -49.44 -17.90
C THR A 618 49.09 -49.22 -16.41
N GLU A 619 50.11 -49.14 -15.56
CA GLU A 619 49.96 -48.85 -14.13
C GLU A 619 49.47 -47.40 -13.88
N GLU A 620 49.97 -46.43 -14.65
CA GLU A 620 49.48 -45.04 -14.60
C GLU A 620 48.01 -44.95 -15.03
N VAL A 621 47.64 -45.58 -16.14
CA VAL A 621 46.24 -45.59 -16.62
C VAL A 621 45.33 -46.29 -15.60
N ALA A 622 45.79 -47.35 -14.92
CA ALA A 622 45.02 -48.01 -13.88
C ALA A 622 44.68 -47.05 -12.72
N LYS A 623 45.63 -46.21 -12.32
CA LYS A 623 45.42 -45.19 -11.29
C LYS A 623 44.44 -44.10 -11.73
N ASP A 624 44.52 -43.67 -12.98
CA ASP A 624 43.58 -42.70 -13.54
C ASP A 624 42.15 -43.27 -13.58
N VAL A 625 41.98 -44.55 -13.93
CA VAL A 625 40.68 -45.24 -13.94
C VAL A 625 40.05 -45.27 -12.55
N VAL A 626 40.83 -45.53 -11.49
CA VAL A 626 40.33 -45.46 -10.10
C VAL A 626 39.86 -44.05 -9.76
N SER A 627 40.61 -43.03 -10.18
CA SER A 627 40.25 -41.62 -9.93
C SER A 627 38.95 -41.24 -10.65
N VAL A 628 38.72 -41.77 -11.87
CA VAL A 628 37.47 -41.58 -12.62
C VAL A 628 36.29 -42.30 -11.95
N GLU A 629 36.51 -43.50 -11.39
CA GLU A 629 35.47 -44.23 -10.64
C GLU A 629 35.03 -43.47 -9.38
N GLU A 630 35.99 -42.89 -8.64
CA GLU A 630 35.71 -42.04 -7.48
C GLU A 630 34.92 -40.78 -7.87
N ALA A 631 35.30 -40.13 -8.98
CA ALA A 631 34.57 -38.97 -9.51
C ALA A 631 33.12 -39.33 -9.89
N ALA A 632 32.90 -40.45 -10.59
CA ALA A 632 31.57 -40.91 -10.95
C ALA A 632 30.71 -41.24 -9.71
N ARG A 633 31.30 -41.84 -8.65
CA ARG A 633 30.61 -42.03 -7.37
C ARG A 633 30.19 -40.72 -6.72
N HIS A 634 31.05 -39.71 -6.78
CA HIS A 634 30.75 -38.40 -6.23
C HIS A 634 29.64 -37.68 -7.02
N GLU A 635 29.61 -37.82 -8.34
CA GLU A 635 28.52 -37.32 -9.19
C GLU A 635 27.17 -37.96 -8.85
N LEU A 636 27.13 -39.29 -8.64
CA LEU A 636 25.91 -39.98 -8.19
C LEU A 636 25.37 -39.38 -6.89
N TYR A 637 26.22 -39.17 -5.90
CA TYR A 637 25.85 -38.58 -4.61
C TYR A 637 25.28 -37.15 -4.76
N ILE A 638 25.92 -36.32 -5.60
CA ILE A 638 25.44 -34.96 -5.87
C ILE A 638 24.07 -34.99 -6.57
N ALA A 639 23.89 -35.89 -7.54
CA ALA A 639 22.63 -36.00 -8.27
C ALA A 639 21.46 -36.42 -7.35
N GLU A 640 21.70 -37.31 -6.38
CA GLU A 640 20.71 -37.68 -5.36
C GLU A 640 20.33 -36.48 -4.48
N GLN A 641 21.31 -35.70 -3.99
CA GLN A 641 21.04 -34.51 -3.18
C GLN A 641 20.27 -33.42 -3.95
N LEU A 642 20.62 -33.20 -5.22
CA LEU A 642 19.91 -32.24 -6.07
C LEU A 642 18.47 -32.68 -6.37
N SER A 643 18.23 -33.98 -6.49
CA SER A 643 16.88 -34.53 -6.64
C SER A 643 16.02 -34.27 -5.38
N GLU A 644 16.58 -34.49 -4.18
CA GLU A 644 15.91 -34.18 -2.91
C GLU A 644 15.58 -32.69 -2.80
N LEU A 645 16.54 -31.81 -3.10
CA LEU A 645 16.33 -30.35 -3.11
C LEU A 645 15.26 -29.92 -4.12
N SER A 646 15.23 -30.53 -5.31
CA SER A 646 14.19 -30.27 -6.31
C SER A 646 12.79 -30.62 -5.78
N ASN A 647 12.67 -31.73 -5.04
CA ASN A 647 11.42 -32.14 -4.43
C ASN A 647 10.98 -31.18 -3.31
N GLU A 648 11.90 -30.71 -2.47
CA GLU A 648 11.61 -29.67 -1.47
C GLU A 648 11.15 -28.35 -2.13
N MET A 649 11.80 -27.94 -3.23
CA MET A 649 11.40 -26.77 -4.01
C MET A 649 9.99 -26.92 -4.58
N GLN A 650 9.64 -28.10 -5.10
CA GLN A 650 8.30 -28.43 -5.59
C GLN A 650 7.26 -28.30 -4.47
N GLN A 651 7.52 -28.88 -3.29
CA GLN A 651 6.61 -28.79 -2.14
C GLN A 651 6.41 -27.36 -1.65
N ASN A 652 7.47 -26.55 -1.63
CA ASN A 652 7.39 -25.14 -1.26
C ASN A 652 6.58 -24.33 -2.30
N ASN A 653 6.80 -24.58 -3.59
CA ASN A 653 6.01 -23.98 -4.66
C ASN A 653 4.51 -24.33 -4.52
N ASP A 654 4.17 -25.58 -4.21
CA ASP A 654 2.78 -26.02 -3.98
C ASP A 654 2.14 -25.37 -2.74
N LEU A 655 2.93 -25.12 -1.68
CA LEU A 655 2.48 -24.40 -0.50
C LEU A 655 2.23 -22.92 -0.80
N LEU A 656 3.15 -22.28 -1.53
CA LEU A 656 3.00 -20.89 -1.96
C LEU A 656 1.81 -20.74 -2.92
N GLN A 657 1.61 -21.68 -3.84
CA GLN A 657 0.47 -21.72 -4.76
C GLN A 657 -0.86 -21.79 -3.98
N ARG A 658 -0.97 -22.72 -3.03
CA ARG A 658 -2.16 -22.80 -2.16
C ARG A 658 -2.42 -21.54 -1.35
N THR A 659 -1.35 -20.84 -0.94
CA THR A 659 -1.46 -19.57 -0.19
C THR A 659 -2.00 -18.45 -1.09
N ILE A 660 -1.55 -18.37 -2.35
CA ILE A 660 -2.04 -17.36 -3.29
C ILE A 660 -3.43 -17.70 -3.84
N ASP A 661 -3.82 -18.97 -3.95
CA ASP A 661 -5.16 -19.38 -4.41
C ASP A 661 -6.27 -18.89 -3.46
N GLY A 662 -5.93 -18.58 -2.20
CA GLY A 662 -6.83 -17.91 -1.25
C GLY A 662 -7.13 -16.44 -1.58
N PHE A 663 -6.39 -15.85 -2.52
CA PHE A 663 -6.56 -14.47 -2.99
C PHE A 663 -7.06 -14.45 -4.42
N LYS A 664 -8.12 -13.68 -4.68
CA LYS A 664 -8.62 -13.45 -6.03
C LYS A 664 -7.98 -12.17 -6.58
N ALA A 665 -6.95 -12.34 -7.41
CA ALA A 665 -6.17 -11.23 -7.97
C ALA A 665 -6.51 -10.91 -9.45
N ASP A 666 -7.40 -11.66 -10.09
CA ASP A 666 -7.77 -11.48 -11.51
C ASP A 666 -9.21 -11.05 -11.71
#